data_AF-A0A2G6NVB8-F1
#
_entry.id   AF-A0A2G6NVB8-F1
#
_cell.length_a   1.000
_cell.length_b   1.000
_cell.length_c   1.000
_cell.angle_alpha   90.00
_cell.angle_beta   90.00
_cell.angle_gamma   90.00
#
_symmetry.space_group_name_H-M   'P 1'
#
loop_
_entity.id
_entity.type
_entity.pdbx_description
1 polymer ?
#
loop_
_entity_poly.entity_id
_entity_poly.type
_entity_poly.pdbx_seq_one_letter_code
_entity_poly.pdbx_strand_id
1 'polypeptide(L)'
;MLRNRLILVTALAALLVAGLAPAAQSEPHQKILVDLDTPAAQSAFEGIMGRLDILSIKPGHHAEIAVQSREKALIDEAGLRYKTLSLNMEAAVARDYGPNYGVYHTYSESVAWMDELRAQYPSVISEKWSIGQSLQGNDIWAMRVSDNPDSDEDEPEVFIDGMHHAREIMASEFPMMFAEYLAANYGEDPEITWLLDNRELYIVPIVNPDGQLYNEQTDPEGGGMWRKTRRPNGDGSHGVDPNRNYPYQWGYDNSGSSPYPGDQTYRGPSAGSEPCVQALMAFVNSREFVTHDSVHTYSNLLLYPWGYENIDTPHEDVYQHMAAIMTQLNGYSPGQAPELLYGVNGGSIDWVYGAQDEHDMILSFSTEIGSSSDGFWPTQARRQPLFEENIWPHIYLMRSAGIFIDVNSPVAMNDAKTILPGESGYLDFTIENQSVVADAQDLNLSVRCDDAWVQLGASEFNVGDLAAMGSTTLGAGNLPISVDAGCPNGHFVPFDVIVHLDGGDLTFNLGFMVGTPSSIFADDFENGLSHWTLTGAWAPTGSSFHSPTTSLTDSPNGNYDDQVSASATLNGSYQAASLSFWHKYDIEDNYDYGHVQVRANGGAWTTLASYDGTQNNWQQVTLDLTDYAGQDLSFRFLLETDYSVTRDGWYIDDVMLTGAGSENLAPAAPVAISPVGGAQVSPTPELVVANTSDPEGNAVTYGFRVYSDEACTQLVAATDGVSEGVSGQTAWTCDSLNEGTYYWRAYGSDGVERSPLSATASFTVQASSGVDGIVIGGPRLQVLGNVTGGGARLQLSLPAGTQAGVAIYDARGARVRQLHSGYMNSGSHVLVWDGRDSHGRNAGSGVYFVRVMAEDQALTGRVVVVR
;
A
#
# COMPACT_ATOMS: atom_id res chain seq x y z
N MET A 1 2.07 -30.86 81.09
CA MET A 1 3.48 -31.06 80.70
C MET A 1 3.58 -30.60 79.25
N LEU A 2 3.82 -29.30 78.99
CA LEU A 2 5.12 -28.68 78.64
C LEU A 2 5.79 -29.34 77.41
N ARG A 3 6.26 -28.68 76.35
CA ARG A 3 6.30 -27.26 75.90
C ARG A 3 6.98 -27.25 74.50
N ASN A 4 6.52 -26.42 73.58
CA ASN A 4 7.26 -25.52 72.66
C ASN A 4 8.72 -25.79 72.19
N ARG A 5 8.91 -25.61 70.86
CA ARG A 5 9.88 -24.71 70.13
C ARG A 5 11.29 -25.17 69.68
N LEU A 6 11.62 -24.67 68.46
CA LEU A 6 12.91 -24.25 67.83
C LEU A 6 13.92 -25.35 67.41
N ILE A 7 14.32 -25.53 66.12
CA ILE A 7 15.11 -24.72 65.16
C ILE A 7 16.65 -24.82 65.33
N LEU A 8 17.32 -25.06 64.17
CA LEU A 8 18.69 -24.71 63.70
C LEU A 8 19.79 -25.82 63.57
N VAL A 9 20.00 -26.26 62.31
CA VAL A 9 21.23 -26.16 61.46
C VAL A 9 22.57 -26.77 61.95
N THR A 10 23.18 -27.73 61.22
CA THR A 10 24.29 -27.61 60.22
C THR A 10 25.11 -28.91 60.01
N ALA A 11 25.41 -29.22 58.73
CA ALA A 11 26.62 -29.80 58.12
C ALA A 11 27.16 -31.21 58.48
N LEU A 12 27.13 -32.13 57.50
CA LEU A 12 28.31 -32.64 56.74
C LEU A 12 27.90 -33.84 55.85
N ALA A 13 27.99 -33.69 54.52
CA ALA A 13 28.20 -34.83 53.61
C ALA A 13 28.98 -34.32 52.38
N ALA A 14 30.24 -34.74 52.29
CA ALA A 14 31.18 -34.29 51.29
C ALA A 14 31.18 -35.23 50.06
N LEU A 15 30.96 -34.60 48.90
CA LEU A 15 31.48 -34.84 47.55
C LEU A 15 32.08 -36.21 47.20
N LEU A 16 31.42 -36.86 46.24
CA LEU A 16 32.07 -37.53 45.11
C LEU A 16 31.31 -37.16 43.83
N VAL A 17 31.54 -35.95 43.31
CA VAL A 17 31.09 -35.54 41.97
C VAL A 17 32.27 -35.80 41.04
N ALA A 18 32.12 -36.79 40.16
CA ALA A 18 32.96 -36.90 38.99
C ALA A 18 32.67 -35.67 38.12
N GLY A 19 33.65 -34.78 38.00
CA GLY A 19 33.55 -33.64 37.11
C GLY A 19 33.43 -34.13 35.67
N LEU A 20 32.23 -34.00 35.09
CA LEU A 20 32.11 -33.77 33.67
C LEU A 20 32.85 -32.47 33.39
N ALA A 21 33.90 -32.54 32.57
CA ALA A 21 34.48 -31.34 32.01
C ALA A 21 33.36 -30.57 31.28
N PRO A 22 33.28 -29.24 31.39
CA PRO A 22 32.37 -28.47 30.54
C PRO A 22 32.67 -28.84 29.08
N ALA A 23 31.63 -29.09 28.29
CA ALA A 23 31.78 -29.23 26.85
C ALA A 23 32.60 -28.02 26.36
N ALA A 24 33.63 -28.26 25.55
CA ALA A 24 34.41 -27.17 24.97
C ALA A 24 33.44 -26.28 24.19
N GLN A 25 33.24 -25.05 24.66
CA GLN A 25 32.41 -24.07 23.98
C GLN A 25 32.96 -23.91 22.56
N SER A 26 32.11 -24.08 21.54
CA SER A 26 32.49 -23.87 20.15
C SER A 26 33.03 -22.45 19.97
N GLU A 27 33.92 -22.26 18.98
CA GLU A 27 34.38 -20.92 18.61
C GLU A 27 33.17 -20.03 18.29
N PRO A 28 33.03 -18.84 18.91
CA PRO A 28 31.88 -17.97 18.65
C PRO A 28 31.93 -17.42 17.22
N HIS A 29 30.76 -17.22 16.62
CA HIS A 29 30.67 -16.61 15.30
C HIS A 29 31.00 -15.11 15.37
N GLN A 30 31.74 -14.64 14.37
CA GLN A 30 31.99 -13.21 14.13
C GLN A 30 31.17 -12.76 12.92
N LYS A 31 30.62 -11.54 12.98
CA LYS A 31 30.06 -10.88 11.79
C LYS A 31 31.14 -9.98 11.19
N ILE A 32 31.48 -10.19 9.93
CA ILE A 32 32.44 -9.36 9.21
C ILE A 32 31.81 -8.76 7.94
N LEU A 33 32.37 -7.65 7.48
CA LEU A 33 32.02 -6.99 6.23
C LEU A 33 33.23 -7.05 5.30
N VAL A 34 33.12 -7.83 4.23
CA VAL A 34 34.14 -8.01 3.19
C VAL A 34 33.98 -6.96 2.11
N ASP A 35 35.03 -6.23 1.78
CA ASP A 35 35.03 -5.17 0.75
C ASP A 35 35.04 -5.78 -0.67
N LEU A 36 34.05 -5.44 -1.51
CA LEU A 36 33.90 -5.89 -2.90
C LEU A 36 34.05 -4.74 -3.92
N ASP A 37 34.84 -3.73 -3.55
CA ASP A 37 34.98 -2.44 -4.24
C ASP A 37 35.82 -2.48 -5.53
N THR A 38 36.39 -3.63 -5.87
CA THR A 38 37.18 -3.81 -7.10
C THR A 38 36.78 -5.09 -7.85
N PRO A 39 36.91 -5.14 -9.19
CA PRO A 39 36.65 -6.36 -9.95
C PRO A 39 37.52 -7.56 -9.50
N ALA A 40 38.74 -7.30 -9.03
CA ALA A 40 39.61 -8.36 -8.50
C ALA A 40 39.09 -8.93 -7.18
N ALA A 41 38.58 -8.08 -6.28
CA ALA A 41 37.95 -8.53 -5.04
C ALA A 41 36.64 -9.28 -5.31
N GLN A 42 35.82 -8.81 -6.25
CA GLN A 42 34.60 -9.48 -6.67
C GLN A 42 34.90 -10.89 -7.21
N SER A 43 35.84 -11.00 -8.15
CA SER A 43 36.23 -12.31 -8.71
C SER A 43 36.87 -13.25 -7.67
N ALA A 44 37.67 -12.72 -6.74
CA ALA A 44 38.24 -13.51 -5.66
C ALA A 44 37.15 -14.00 -4.69
N PHE A 45 36.17 -13.15 -4.38
CA PHE A 45 35.02 -13.49 -3.56
C PHE A 45 34.15 -14.56 -4.23
N GLU A 46 33.79 -14.38 -5.51
CA GLU A 46 33.06 -15.38 -6.31
C GLU A 46 33.72 -16.77 -6.26
N GLY A 47 35.06 -16.83 -6.27
CA GLY A 47 35.80 -18.09 -6.20
C GLY A 47 35.69 -18.83 -4.86
N ILE A 48 35.27 -18.16 -3.79
CA ILE A 48 35.11 -18.76 -2.45
C ILE A 48 33.68 -18.67 -1.90
N MET A 49 32.79 -17.90 -2.54
CA MET A 49 31.47 -17.53 -1.99
C MET A 49 30.62 -18.76 -1.64
N GLY A 50 30.66 -19.81 -2.46
CA GLY A 50 29.92 -21.04 -2.21
C GLY A 50 30.36 -21.79 -0.94
N ARG A 51 31.46 -21.37 -0.29
CA ARG A 51 32.01 -21.96 0.93
C ARG A 51 31.80 -21.09 2.17
N LEU A 52 31.16 -19.92 2.01
CA LEU A 52 30.97 -18.93 3.05
C LEU A 52 29.51 -18.89 3.50
N ASP A 53 29.31 -18.45 4.73
CA ASP A 53 27.99 -18.19 5.31
C ASP A 53 27.60 -16.73 5.09
N ILE A 54 27.08 -16.48 3.89
CA ILE A 54 26.79 -15.13 3.41
C ILE A 54 25.44 -14.69 3.95
N LEU A 55 25.46 -13.56 4.66
CA LEU A 55 24.29 -12.96 5.31
C LEU A 55 23.59 -11.96 4.39
N SER A 56 24.38 -11.18 3.64
CA SER A 56 23.88 -10.26 2.63
C SER A 56 25.00 -9.87 1.66
N ILE A 57 24.64 -9.49 0.44
CA ILE A 57 25.57 -8.94 -0.54
C ILE A 57 25.01 -7.63 -1.05
N LYS A 58 25.86 -6.60 -1.10
CA LYS A 58 25.64 -5.40 -1.90
C LYS A 58 26.61 -5.42 -3.07
N PRO A 59 26.19 -5.85 -4.28
CA PRO A 59 27.08 -6.01 -5.42
C PRO A 59 27.88 -4.74 -5.70
N GLY A 60 29.18 -4.89 -5.94
CA GLY A 60 30.10 -3.77 -6.15
C GLY A 60 30.50 -2.98 -4.91
N HIS A 61 29.97 -3.32 -3.73
CA HIS A 61 30.26 -2.62 -2.48
C HIS A 61 30.87 -3.54 -1.42
N HIS A 62 30.10 -4.47 -0.86
CA HIS A 62 30.53 -5.35 0.23
C HIS A 62 29.62 -6.56 0.40
N ALA A 63 30.09 -7.55 1.16
CA ALA A 63 29.29 -8.67 1.64
C ALA A 63 29.38 -8.79 3.16
N GLU A 64 28.26 -9.06 3.83
CA GLU A 64 28.23 -9.41 5.25
C GLU A 64 28.29 -10.92 5.42
N ILE A 65 29.15 -11.40 6.30
CA ILE A 65 29.46 -12.83 6.42
C ILE A 65 29.57 -13.21 7.89
N ALA A 66 28.93 -14.31 8.28
CA ALA A 66 29.20 -14.97 9.56
C ALA A 66 30.43 -15.89 9.40
N VAL A 67 31.41 -15.76 10.27
CA VAL A 67 32.67 -16.50 10.15
C VAL A 67 33.14 -17.07 11.48
N GLN A 68 33.77 -18.24 11.41
CA GLN A 68 34.70 -18.76 12.42
C GLN A 68 36.13 -18.74 11.84
N SER A 69 37.12 -19.30 12.56
CA SER A 69 38.52 -19.32 12.13
C SER A 69 38.71 -19.93 10.73
N ARG A 70 37.85 -20.87 10.35
CA ARG A 70 37.93 -21.56 9.05
C ARG A 70 37.54 -20.65 7.89
N GLU A 71 36.38 -20.02 7.94
CA GLU A 71 35.90 -19.11 6.88
C GLU A 71 36.81 -17.89 6.79
N LYS A 72 37.29 -17.39 7.94
CA LYS A 72 38.27 -16.30 7.98
C LYS A 72 39.58 -16.64 7.27
N ALA A 73 40.08 -17.87 7.42
CA ALA A 73 41.26 -18.32 6.69
C ALA A 73 41.02 -18.35 5.16
N LEU A 74 39.83 -18.74 4.69
CA LEU A 74 39.49 -18.68 3.26
C LEU A 74 39.51 -17.25 2.72
N ILE A 75 38.99 -16.30 3.50
CA ILE A 75 38.96 -14.87 3.15
C ILE A 75 40.37 -14.28 3.14
N ASP A 76 41.20 -14.62 4.14
CA ASP A 76 42.60 -14.20 4.22
C ASP A 76 43.42 -14.78 3.05
N GLU A 77 43.23 -16.07 2.71
CA GLU A 77 43.89 -16.74 1.58
C GLU A 77 43.48 -16.17 0.22
N ALA A 78 42.22 -15.76 0.07
CA ALA A 78 41.72 -15.07 -1.12
C ALA A 78 42.22 -13.62 -1.23
N GLY A 79 42.91 -13.11 -0.20
CA GLY A 79 43.46 -11.74 -0.17
C GLY A 79 42.39 -10.66 -0.05
N LEU A 80 41.22 -11.01 0.50
CA LEU A 80 40.08 -10.10 0.64
C LEU A 80 40.22 -9.23 1.90
N ARG A 81 39.90 -7.95 1.78
CA ARG A 81 39.87 -7.01 2.92
C ARG A 81 38.52 -7.10 3.61
N TYR A 82 38.52 -7.03 4.94
CA TYR A 82 37.29 -6.99 5.72
C TYR A 82 37.42 -6.16 6.99
N LYS A 83 36.26 -5.81 7.55
CA LYS A 83 36.10 -5.20 8.87
C LYS A 83 35.27 -6.11 9.74
N THR A 84 35.61 -6.23 11.02
CA THR A 84 34.77 -6.94 11.98
C THR A 84 33.66 -6.03 12.49
N LEU A 85 32.41 -6.45 12.30
CA LEU A 85 31.21 -5.77 12.78
C LEU A 85 30.80 -6.29 14.17
N SER A 86 30.89 -7.60 14.41
CA SER A 86 30.66 -8.23 15.72
C SER A 86 31.73 -9.28 16.02
N LEU A 87 32.23 -9.29 17.26
CA LEU A 87 33.26 -10.23 17.73
C LEU A 87 32.68 -11.54 18.29
N ASN A 88 31.40 -11.55 18.64
CA ASN A 88 30.68 -12.69 19.20
C ASN A 88 29.18 -12.45 18.98
N MET A 89 28.60 -13.18 18.03
CA MET A 89 27.19 -13.03 17.65
C MET A 89 26.27 -13.65 18.72
N GLU A 90 26.63 -14.82 19.26
CA GLU A 90 25.86 -15.53 20.28
C GLU A 90 25.68 -14.70 21.56
N ALA A 91 26.78 -14.15 22.08
CA ALA A 91 26.77 -13.37 23.32
C ALA A 91 26.16 -11.97 23.17
N ALA A 92 26.04 -11.45 21.94
CA ALA A 92 25.30 -10.23 21.68
C ALA A 92 23.81 -10.47 21.89
N VAL A 93 23.31 -11.61 21.41
CA VAL A 93 21.90 -12.02 21.49
C VAL A 93 21.54 -12.42 22.91
N ALA A 94 22.29 -13.32 23.57
CA ALA A 94 21.94 -13.84 24.91
C ALA A 94 21.76 -12.76 26.01
N ARG A 95 22.28 -11.55 25.81
CA ARG A 95 22.10 -10.43 26.75
C ARG A 95 20.70 -9.81 26.69
N ASP A 96 19.96 -10.01 25.62
CA ASP A 96 18.67 -9.37 25.35
C ASP A 96 17.45 -10.24 25.71
N TYR A 97 17.61 -11.56 25.88
CA TYR A 97 16.48 -12.49 26.08
C TYR A 97 16.24 -12.95 27.53
N GLY A 98 17.25 -12.84 28.40
CA GLY A 98 17.17 -13.45 29.73
C GLY A 98 17.22 -14.98 29.68
N PRO A 99 16.88 -15.70 30.77
CA PRO A 99 16.90 -17.16 30.78
C PRO A 99 15.75 -17.75 29.93
N ASN A 100 15.98 -18.93 29.33
CA ASN A 100 14.97 -19.76 28.63
C ASN A 100 14.35 -19.14 27.36
N TYR A 101 15.15 -18.74 26.36
CA TYR A 101 14.67 -18.31 25.03
C TYR A 101 13.79 -17.03 24.98
N GLY A 102 13.42 -16.44 26.12
CA GLY A 102 12.69 -15.17 26.18
C GLY A 102 11.24 -15.32 25.72
N VAL A 103 10.84 -14.56 24.68
CA VAL A 103 9.51 -14.66 24.02
C VAL A 103 9.46 -15.67 22.88
N TYR A 104 10.59 -16.32 22.58
CA TYR A 104 10.68 -17.35 21.55
C TYR A 104 10.52 -18.74 22.16
N HIS A 105 10.03 -19.67 21.36
CA HIS A 105 9.71 -21.03 21.81
C HIS A 105 10.83 -22.02 21.49
N THR A 106 11.13 -22.89 22.45
CA THR A 106 11.87 -24.13 22.21
C THR A 106 11.03 -25.09 21.35
N TYR A 107 11.65 -26.11 20.75
CA TYR A 107 10.95 -27.15 19.98
C TYR A 107 9.78 -27.75 20.78
N SER A 108 9.99 -28.07 22.06
CA SER A 108 8.92 -28.63 22.89
C SER A 108 7.79 -27.64 23.17
N GLU A 109 8.10 -26.35 23.27
CA GLU A 109 7.11 -25.30 23.50
C GLU A 109 6.33 -25.00 22.23
N SER A 110 6.96 -24.99 21.04
CA SER A 110 6.24 -24.87 19.76
C SER A 110 5.27 -26.02 19.54
N VAL A 111 5.68 -27.25 19.87
CA VAL A 111 4.81 -28.43 19.78
C VAL A 111 3.64 -28.36 20.77
N ALA A 112 3.87 -27.84 21.98
CA ALA A 112 2.81 -27.61 22.95
C ALA A 112 1.87 -26.47 22.50
N TRP A 113 2.40 -25.41 21.88
CA TRP A 113 1.61 -24.29 21.36
C TRP A 113 0.65 -24.76 20.26
N MET A 114 1.06 -25.69 19.38
CA MET A 114 0.13 -26.31 18.42
C MET A 114 -1.05 -27.03 19.11
N ASP A 115 -0.80 -27.74 20.23
CA ASP A 115 -1.88 -28.36 21.01
C ASP A 115 -2.78 -27.31 21.69
N GLU A 116 -2.19 -26.22 22.16
CA GLU A 116 -2.92 -25.11 22.79
C GLU A 116 -3.79 -24.37 21.78
N LEU A 117 -3.31 -24.13 20.56
CA LEU A 117 -4.11 -23.55 19.47
C LEU A 117 -5.30 -24.44 19.13
N ARG A 118 -5.09 -25.76 18.98
CA ARG A 118 -6.19 -26.72 18.77
C ARG A 118 -7.19 -26.69 19.93
N ALA A 119 -6.72 -26.63 21.17
CA ALA A 119 -7.60 -26.62 22.33
C ALA A 119 -8.43 -25.33 22.43
N GLN A 120 -7.86 -24.20 22.02
CA GLN A 120 -8.52 -22.88 22.02
C GLN A 120 -9.48 -22.71 20.84
N TYR A 121 -9.08 -23.15 19.65
CA TYR A 121 -9.79 -22.94 18.39
C TYR A 121 -10.10 -24.27 17.67
N PRO A 122 -10.83 -25.22 18.31
CA PRO A 122 -11.08 -26.54 17.75
C PRO A 122 -12.04 -26.54 16.55
N SER A 123 -12.68 -25.42 16.22
CA SER A 123 -13.45 -25.31 14.98
C SER A 123 -12.56 -25.04 13.76
N VAL A 124 -11.35 -24.49 13.95
CA VAL A 124 -10.54 -24.03 12.82
C VAL A 124 -9.10 -24.52 12.79
N ILE A 125 -8.57 -25.06 13.88
CA ILE A 125 -7.22 -25.65 13.94
C ILE A 125 -7.34 -27.17 14.04
N SER A 126 -6.55 -27.93 13.29
CA SER A 126 -6.57 -29.41 13.31
C SER A 126 -5.84 -29.99 14.51
N GLU A 127 -6.02 -31.29 14.79
CA GLU A 127 -4.98 -31.99 15.56
C GLU A 127 -3.66 -31.96 14.77
N LYS A 128 -2.53 -31.70 15.45
CA LYS A 128 -1.22 -31.79 14.80
C LYS A 128 -0.89 -33.23 14.42
N TRP A 129 -0.18 -33.43 13.32
CA TRP A 129 0.35 -34.74 12.92
C TRP A 129 1.80 -34.66 12.49
N SER A 130 2.50 -35.78 12.48
CA SER A 130 3.87 -35.86 11.98
C SER A 130 3.88 -36.14 10.49
N ILE A 131 4.58 -35.32 9.70
CA ILE A 131 4.83 -35.57 8.27
C ILE A 131 6.05 -36.49 8.04
N GLY A 132 6.76 -36.83 9.11
CA GLY A 132 7.97 -37.64 9.08
C GLY A 132 8.89 -37.31 10.25
N GLN A 133 10.04 -37.99 10.30
CA GLN A 133 11.02 -37.82 11.37
C GLN A 133 12.35 -37.34 10.84
N SER A 134 13.02 -36.51 11.64
CA SER A 134 14.39 -36.07 11.45
C SER A 134 15.39 -37.23 11.57
N LEU A 135 16.68 -36.95 11.34
CA LEU A 135 17.74 -37.96 11.45
C LEU A 135 17.86 -38.53 12.87
N GLN A 136 17.63 -37.71 13.90
CA GLN A 136 17.68 -38.15 15.30
C GLN A 136 16.35 -38.69 15.83
N GLY A 137 15.32 -38.81 14.96
CA GLY A 137 14.02 -39.39 15.31
C GLY A 137 13.06 -38.42 15.98
N ASN A 138 13.26 -37.11 15.81
CA ASN A 138 12.30 -36.10 16.25
C ASN A 138 11.24 -35.92 15.17
N ASP A 139 9.98 -35.86 15.56
CA ASP A 139 8.87 -35.65 14.63
C ASP A 139 8.95 -34.25 14.00
N ILE A 140 8.55 -34.15 12.74
CA ILE A 140 8.35 -32.89 12.04
C ILE A 140 6.84 -32.69 12.00
N TRP A 141 6.36 -31.72 12.77
CA TRP A 141 4.94 -31.52 13.01
C TRP A 141 4.32 -30.60 11.98
N ALA A 142 3.11 -30.94 11.56
CA ALA A 142 2.22 -30.12 10.75
C ALA A 142 0.90 -29.91 11.48
N MET A 143 0.22 -28.81 11.14
CA MET A 143 -1.19 -28.57 11.45
C MET A 143 -1.88 -27.94 10.24
N ARG A 144 -3.21 -28.01 10.23
CA ARG A 144 -4.07 -27.36 9.24
C ARG A 144 -4.95 -26.31 9.90
N VAL A 145 -5.22 -25.22 9.17
CA VAL A 145 -6.14 -24.13 9.51
C VAL A 145 -7.21 -24.03 8.40
N SER A 146 -8.47 -24.30 8.74
CA SER A 146 -9.66 -24.30 7.84
C SER A 146 -10.92 -24.45 8.69
N ASP A 147 -12.11 -24.07 8.21
CA ASP A 147 -13.40 -24.24 8.90
C ASP A 147 -13.79 -25.70 9.21
N ASN A 148 -13.23 -26.67 8.50
CA ASN A 148 -13.40 -28.11 8.74
C ASN A 148 -12.04 -28.80 8.95
N PRO A 149 -11.28 -28.42 9.98
CA PRO A 149 -9.86 -28.71 10.07
C PRO A 149 -9.51 -30.19 10.30
N ASP A 150 -10.50 -31.06 10.52
CA ASP A 150 -10.34 -32.52 10.67
C ASP A 150 -10.80 -33.32 9.42
N SER A 151 -11.32 -32.67 8.38
CA SER A 151 -11.75 -33.30 7.12
C SER A 151 -10.98 -32.75 5.92
N ASP A 152 -10.58 -33.60 4.99
CA ASP A 152 -9.90 -33.20 3.75
C ASP A 152 -10.96 -32.77 2.72
N GLU A 153 -10.97 -31.48 2.37
CA GLU A 153 -11.95 -30.87 1.47
C GLU A 153 -11.33 -30.48 0.13
N ASP A 154 -12.19 -30.34 -0.89
CA ASP A 154 -11.78 -29.94 -2.24
C ASP A 154 -11.68 -28.42 -2.31
N GLU A 155 -10.74 -27.86 -1.54
CA GLU A 155 -10.47 -26.43 -1.45
C GLU A 155 -9.04 -26.11 -1.86
N PRO A 156 -8.78 -24.91 -2.43
CA PRO A 156 -7.42 -24.52 -2.77
C PRO A 156 -6.50 -24.51 -1.54
N GLU A 157 -5.42 -25.29 -1.62
CA GLU A 157 -4.49 -25.46 -0.52
C GLU A 157 -3.35 -24.44 -0.55
N VAL A 158 -3.01 -23.92 0.62
CA VAL A 158 -1.89 -22.99 0.86
C VAL A 158 -0.91 -23.66 1.79
N PHE A 159 0.40 -23.55 1.50
CA PHE A 159 1.43 -24.13 2.36
C PHE A 159 2.39 -23.08 2.91
N ILE A 160 2.58 -23.06 4.23
CA ILE A 160 3.62 -22.26 4.88
C ILE A 160 4.54 -23.19 5.66
N ASP A 161 5.83 -23.11 5.37
CA ASP A 161 6.84 -23.84 6.13
C ASP A 161 7.91 -22.90 6.69
N GLY A 162 8.52 -23.31 7.81
CA GLY A 162 9.43 -22.48 8.57
C GLY A 162 10.67 -23.21 9.05
N MET A 163 11.72 -22.41 9.25
CA MET A 163 12.93 -22.80 9.97
C MET A 163 13.62 -24.07 9.42
N HIS A 164 13.84 -24.15 8.09
CA HIS A 164 14.85 -25.08 7.56
C HIS A 164 16.20 -24.82 8.23
N HIS A 165 16.56 -23.56 8.44
CA HIS A 165 17.78 -23.18 9.14
C HIS A 165 17.52 -22.96 10.63
N ALA A 166 18.16 -23.76 11.48
CA ALA A 166 17.84 -23.84 12.90
C ALA A 166 18.13 -22.60 13.76
N ARG A 167 18.82 -21.59 13.21
CA ARG A 167 19.13 -20.34 13.90
C ARG A 167 18.14 -19.22 13.61
N GLU A 168 17.24 -19.41 12.65
CA GLU A 168 16.32 -18.39 12.13
C GLU A 168 15.03 -18.43 12.94
N ILE A 169 15.10 -18.06 14.23
CA ILE A 169 14.03 -18.39 15.21
C ILE A 169 12.67 -17.80 14.83
N MET A 170 12.64 -16.57 14.31
CA MET A 170 11.39 -15.92 13.87
C MET A 170 10.71 -16.68 12.72
N ALA A 171 11.46 -17.46 11.93
CA ALA A 171 10.89 -18.29 10.88
C ALA A 171 10.07 -19.48 11.42
N SER A 172 10.27 -19.89 12.69
CA SER A 172 9.39 -20.85 13.37
C SER A 172 8.20 -20.21 14.06
N GLU A 173 8.36 -18.94 14.47
CA GLU A 173 7.35 -18.20 15.21
C GLU A 173 6.27 -17.65 14.30
N PHE A 174 6.65 -17.04 13.18
CA PHE A 174 5.72 -16.38 12.28
C PHE A 174 4.58 -17.33 11.83
N PRO A 175 4.84 -18.56 11.32
CA PRO A 175 3.76 -19.45 10.91
C PRO A 175 2.79 -19.78 12.05
N MET A 176 3.30 -19.94 13.28
CA MET A 176 2.48 -20.21 14.46
C MET A 176 1.63 -19.00 14.87
N MET A 177 2.21 -17.79 14.86
CA MET A 177 1.49 -16.54 15.13
C MET A 177 0.41 -16.28 14.08
N PHE A 178 0.69 -16.60 12.80
CA PHE A 178 -0.27 -16.43 11.72
C PHE A 178 -1.46 -17.39 11.86
N ALA A 179 -1.22 -18.65 12.25
CA ALA A 179 -2.29 -19.58 12.58
C ALA A 179 -3.18 -19.08 13.72
N GLU A 180 -2.57 -18.54 14.78
CA GLU A 180 -3.31 -17.94 15.91
C GLU A 180 -4.14 -16.73 15.47
N TYR A 181 -3.56 -15.83 14.67
CA TYR A 181 -4.25 -14.65 14.15
C TYR A 181 -5.45 -15.01 13.29
N LEU A 182 -5.31 -15.96 12.35
CA LEU A 182 -6.44 -16.43 11.54
C LEU A 182 -7.53 -17.05 12.42
N ALA A 183 -7.14 -17.88 13.39
CA ALA A 183 -8.09 -18.56 14.26
C ALA A 183 -8.83 -17.62 15.21
N ALA A 184 -8.14 -16.61 15.74
CA ALA A 184 -8.71 -15.61 16.65
C ALA A 184 -9.71 -14.67 15.94
N ASN A 185 -9.52 -14.43 14.65
CA ASN A 185 -10.36 -13.54 13.85
C ASN A 185 -11.46 -14.28 13.05
N TYR A 186 -11.48 -15.61 13.10
CA TYR A 186 -12.53 -16.41 12.46
C TYR A 186 -13.90 -16.17 13.11
N GLY A 187 -14.87 -15.73 12.30
CA GLY A 187 -16.22 -15.33 12.74
C GLY A 187 -16.35 -13.86 13.16
N GLU A 188 -15.24 -13.13 13.28
CA GLU A 188 -15.21 -11.70 13.62
C GLU A 188 -14.83 -10.84 12.41
N ASP A 189 -13.74 -11.22 11.71
CA ASP A 189 -13.32 -10.60 10.46
C ASP A 189 -13.97 -11.32 9.25
N PRO A 190 -14.79 -10.64 8.43
CA PRO A 190 -15.48 -11.28 7.31
C PRO A 190 -14.55 -11.85 6.23
N GLU A 191 -13.38 -11.24 6.02
CA GLU A 191 -12.42 -11.71 5.03
C GLU A 191 -11.72 -12.98 5.52
N ILE A 192 -11.21 -12.98 6.76
CA ILE A 192 -10.56 -14.16 7.34
C ILE A 192 -11.55 -15.32 7.44
N THR A 193 -12.79 -15.03 7.82
CA THR A 193 -13.87 -16.03 7.85
C THR A 193 -14.05 -16.65 6.48
N TRP A 194 -14.21 -15.82 5.45
CA TRP A 194 -14.38 -16.31 4.08
C TRP A 194 -13.15 -17.11 3.60
N LEU A 195 -11.94 -16.66 3.92
CA LEU A 195 -10.72 -17.37 3.57
C LEU A 195 -10.65 -18.75 4.21
N LEU A 196 -10.98 -18.89 5.50
CA LEU A 196 -10.95 -20.19 6.18
C LEU A 196 -12.11 -21.11 5.81
N ASP A 197 -13.25 -20.56 5.37
CA ASP A 197 -14.39 -21.30 4.82
C ASP A 197 -14.16 -21.79 3.38
N ASN A 198 -13.05 -21.39 2.74
CA ASN A 198 -12.81 -21.64 1.31
C ASN A 198 -11.33 -21.95 0.97
N ARG A 199 -10.47 -22.17 1.96
CA ARG A 199 -9.04 -22.48 1.81
C ARG A 199 -8.61 -23.43 2.91
N GLU A 200 -7.73 -24.36 2.56
CA GLU A 200 -6.98 -25.12 3.55
C GLU A 200 -5.54 -24.59 3.66
N LEU A 201 -5.19 -23.99 4.81
CA LEU A 201 -3.82 -23.60 5.11
C LEU A 201 -3.10 -24.70 5.88
N TYR A 202 -1.99 -25.19 5.34
CA TYR A 202 -1.10 -26.16 5.97
C TYR A 202 0.16 -25.47 6.50
N ILE A 203 0.56 -25.82 7.72
CA ILE A 203 1.70 -25.19 8.39
C ILE A 203 2.67 -26.24 8.93
N VAL A 204 3.95 -26.12 8.57
CA VAL A 204 5.08 -26.86 9.17
C VAL A 204 6.07 -25.84 9.74
N PRO A 205 5.99 -25.48 11.04
CA PRO A 205 6.74 -24.35 11.58
C PRO A 205 8.23 -24.65 11.76
N ILE A 206 8.61 -25.92 11.93
CA ILE A 206 9.99 -26.34 12.19
C ILE A 206 10.34 -27.53 11.30
N VAL A 207 10.96 -27.25 10.16
CA VAL A 207 11.46 -28.31 9.25
C VAL A 207 12.71 -29.01 9.82
N ASN A 208 13.55 -28.31 10.58
CA ASN A 208 14.82 -28.83 11.11
C ASN A 208 14.86 -28.91 12.64
N PRO A 209 14.09 -29.83 13.27
CA PRO A 209 14.03 -29.94 14.74
C PRO A 209 15.35 -30.39 15.35
N ASP A 210 16.16 -31.20 14.65
CA ASP A 210 17.48 -31.63 15.15
C ASP A 210 18.45 -30.46 15.31
N GLY A 211 18.41 -29.52 14.37
CA GLY A 211 19.22 -28.30 14.46
C GLY A 211 18.75 -27.40 15.59
N GLN A 212 17.43 -27.25 15.79
CA GLN A 212 16.87 -26.43 16.88
C GLN A 212 17.28 -26.97 18.24
N LEU A 213 17.06 -28.27 18.47
CA LEU A 213 17.44 -28.96 19.71
C LEU A 213 18.95 -28.87 19.97
N TYR A 214 19.77 -28.80 18.92
CA TYR A 214 21.20 -28.55 19.08
C TYR A 214 21.47 -27.12 19.57
N ASN A 215 20.84 -26.10 18.99
CA ASN A 215 20.92 -24.72 19.46
C ASN A 215 20.41 -24.58 20.91
N GLU A 216 19.33 -25.25 21.29
CA GLU A 216 18.84 -25.29 22.68
C GLU A 216 19.84 -25.92 23.64
N GLN A 217 20.54 -26.96 23.19
CA GLN A 217 21.56 -27.64 23.99
C GLN A 217 22.82 -26.79 24.17
N THR A 218 23.30 -26.13 23.11
CA THR A 218 24.55 -25.36 23.16
C THR A 218 24.37 -23.96 23.72
N ASP A 219 23.22 -23.36 23.48
CA ASP A 219 22.88 -21.98 23.81
C ASP A 219 21.50 -21.93 24.48
N PRO A 220 21.36 -22.49 25.70
CA PRO A 220 20.07 -22.63 26.40
C PRO A 220 19.41 -21.30 26.81
N GLU A 221 20.14 -20.20 26.71
CA GLU A 221 19.65 -18.83 26.95
C GLU A 221 19.21 -18.14 25.63
N GLY A 222 19.22 -18.87 24.50
CA GLY A 222 18.92 -18.35 23.17
C GLY A 222 20.18 -17.86 22.42
N GLY A 223 20.01 -17.50 21.15
CA GLY A 223 21.10 -17.01 20.29
C GLY A 223 21.96 -18.09 19.63
N GLY A 224 21.47 -19.32 19.59
CA GLY A 224 22.14 -20.42 18.90
C GLY A 224 22.32 -20.12 17.41
N MET A 225 23.54 -20.33 16.92
CA MET A 225 23.96 -19.96 15.55
C MET A 225 24.11 -21.17 14.62
N TRP A 226 23.77 -22.37 15.07
CA TRP A 226 23.79 -23.56 14.22
C TRP A 226 22.69 -23.46 13.15
N ARG A 227 23.08 -23.61 11.88
CA ARG A 227 22.19 -23.49 10.71
C ARG A 227 21.67 -24.85 10.22
N LYS A 228 22.58 -25.81 10.05
CA LYS A 228 22.39 -27.04 9.28
C LYS A 228 21.56 -28.11 10.01
N THR A 229 21.32 -29.24 9.36
CA THR A 229 20.93 -30.49 10.05
C THR A 229 22.05 -31.00 10.98
N ARG A 230 21.88 -32.18 11.59
CA ARG A 230 22.87 -32.79 12.51
C ARG A 230 23.54 -34.06 12.00
N ARG A 231 23.50 -34.33 10.69
CA ARG A 231 24.15 -35.50 10.08
C ARG A 231 25.65 -35.59 10.42
N PRO A 232 26.17 -36.71 10.93
CA PRO A 232 27.61 -36.94 11.00
C PRO A 232 28.17 -37.28 9.60
N ASN A 233 29.11 -36.48 9.08
CA ASN A 233 29.60 -36.62 7.70
C ASN A 233 30.81 -37.55 7.56
N GLY A 234 31.30 -38.13 8.66
CA GLY A 234 32.39 -39.12 8.67
C GLY A 234 33.81 -38.55 8.64
N ASP A 235 33.97 -37.25 8.40
CA ASP A 235 35.25 -36.50 8.45
C ASP A 235 35.40 -35.66 9.74
N GLY A 236 34.45 -35.79 10.66
CA GLY A 236 34.35 -35.01 11.90
C GLY A 236 33.45 -33.77 11.78
N SER A 237 33.07 -33.35 10.57
CA SER A 237 32.06 -32.32 10.38
C SER A 237 30.65 -32.87 10.58
N HIS A 238 29.71 -31.97 10.85
CA HIS A 238 28.30 -32.28 11.01
C HIS A 238 27.41 -31.37 10.16
N GLY A 239 26.25 -31.90 9.79
CA GLY A 239 25.16 -31.20 9.15
C GLY A 239 25.29 -31.03 7.65
N VAL A 240 24.13 -31.03 7.01
CA VAL A 240 23.86 -30.64 5.63
C VAL A 240 22.98 -29.40 5.68
N ASP A 241 23.17 -28.45 4.76
CA ASP A 241 22.24 -27.33 4.60
C ASP A 241 20.94 -27.86 3.97
N PRO A 242 19.82 -27.89 4.72
CA PRO A 242 18.56 -28.45 4.22
C PRO A 242 18.03 -27.68 3.02
N ASN A 243 18.26 -26.36 2.94
CA ASN A 243 17.84 -25.54 1.80
C ASN A 243 18.88 -25.51 0.66
N ARG A 244 19.77 -26.52 0.61
CA ARG A 244 20.64 -26.86 -0.54
C ARG A 244 20.53 -28.33 -0.93
N ASN A 245 19.58 -29.06 -0.35
CA ASN A 245 19.48 -30.51 -0.47
C ASN A 245 18.32 -30.99 -1.36
N TYR A 246 17.47 -30.10 -1.86
CA TYR A 246 16.37 -30.46 -2.76
C TYR A 246 16.91 -30.85 -4.15
N PRO A 247 16.22 -31.76 -4.89
CA PRO A 247 16.76 -32.35 -6.12
C PRO A 247 16.77 -31.41 -7.32
N TYR A 248 15.95 -30.36 -7.33
CA TYR A 248 15.88 -29.43 -8.46
C TYR A 248 17.17 -28.61 -8.57
N GLN A 249 17.88 -28.79 -9.69
CA GLN A 249 19.19 -28.20 -9.94
C GLN A 249 20.21 -28.45 -8.83
N TRP A 250 20.09 -29.59 -8.13
CA TRP A 250 20.99 -29.93 -7.03
C TRP A 250 22.45 -30.01 -7.48
N GLY A 251 23.29 -29.16 -6.89
CA GLY A 251 24.70 -29.11 -7.23
C GLY A 251 24.99 -28.73 -8.69
N TYR A 252 24.11 -27.92 -9.28
CA TYR A 252 24.26 -27.31 -10.60
C TYR A 252 25.67 -26.77 -10.84
N ASP A 253 26.19 -26.03 -9.86
CA ASP A 253 27.59 -25.59 -9.79
C ASP A 253 28.11 -25.61 -8.33
N ASN A 254 29.15 -24.85 -8.02
CA ASN A 254 29.67 -24.65 -6.66
C ASN A 254 29.48 -23.22 -6.15
N SER A 255 28.54 -22.48 -6.74
CA SER A 255 28.08 -21.18 -6.29
C SER A 255 26.84 -21.36 -5.41
N GLY A 256 26.76 -20.67 -4.27
CA GLY A 256 25.61 -20.76 -3.37
C GLY A 256 25.42 -22.05 -2.60
N SER A 257 26.01 -23.16 -3.03
CA SER A 257 26.03 -24.45 -2.34
C SER A 257 27.43 -25.07 -2.41
N SER A 258 27.82 -25.91 -1.45
CA SER A 258 29.17 -26.51 -1.38
C SER A 258 29.15 -28.04 -1.43
N PRO A 259 30.13 -28.69 -2.10
CA PRO A 259 30.33 -30.12 -2.02
C PRO A 259 31.17 -30.56 -0.80
N TYR A 260 31.66 -29.62 0.02
CA TYR A 260 32.56 -29.92 1.14
C TYR A 260 31.80 -30.00 2.47
N PRO A 261 31.87 -31.14 3.19
CA PRO A 261 31.07 -31.35 4.41
C PRO A 261 31.27 -30.32 5.54
N GLY A 262 32.42 -29.64 5.56
CA GLY A 262 32.72 -28.62 6.56
C GLY A 262 32.04 -27.28 6.31
N ASP A 263 31.57 -26.99 5.10
CA ASP A 263 31.01 -25.68 4.73
C ASP A 263 29.57 -25.51 5.27
N GLN A 264 29.15 -24.27 5.51
CA GLN A 264 27.81 -23.95 6.03
C GLN A 264 26.69 -24.19 5.01
N THR A 265 27.03 -24.14 3.73
CA THR A 265 26.14 -24.38 2.59
C THR A 265 26.33 -25.79 2.01
N TYR A 266 26.86 -26.74 2.79
CA TYR A 266 27.12 -28.11 2.33
C TYR A 266 25.83 -28.77 1.85
N ARG A 267 25.75 -29.10 0.56
CA ARG A 267 24.54 -29.59 -0.13
C ARG A 267 24.18 -31.04 0.15
N GLY A 268 25.01 -31.75 0.92
CA GLY A 268 24.82 -33.16 1.27
C GLY A 268 25.53 -34.15 0.32
N PRO A 269 25.52 -35.45 0.66
CA PRO A 269 26.14 -36.50 -0.16
C PRO A 269 25.35 -36.82 -1.44
N SER A 270 24.06 -36.50 -1.47
CA SER A 270 23.15 -36.62 -2.62
C SER A 270 21.97 -35.67 -2.42
N ALA A 271 21.26 -35.34 -3.50
CA ALA A 271 19.93 -34.73 -3.40
C ALA A 271 19.00 -35.58 -2.51
N GLY A 272 18.14 -34.91 -1.74
CA GLY A 272 17.19 -35.52 -0.81
C GLY A 272 17.85 -36.44 0.21
N SER A 273 19.09 -36.17 0.62
CA SER A 273 19.77 -37.02 1.60
C SER A 273 19.21 -36.85 3.01
N GLU A 274 18.72 -35.67 3.36
CA GLU A 274 18.29 -35.34 4.71
C GLU A 274 16.87 -35.85 4.99
N PRO A 275 16.64 -36.62 6.08
CA PRO A 275 15.31 -37.13 6.40
C PRO A 275 14.23 -36.05 6.54
N CYS A 276 14.58 -34.86 7.05
CA CYS A 276 13.64 -33.74 7.11
C CYS A 276 13.22 -33.23 5.73
N VAL A 277 14.17 -33.13 4.79
CA VAL A 277 13.90 -32.76 3.40
C VAL A 277 13.08 -33.85 2.71
N GLN A 278 13.35 -35.13 2.99
CA GLN A 278 12.55 -36.24 2.48
C GLN A 278 11.09 -36.20 2.98
N ALA A 279 10.90 -35.87 4.26
CA ALA A 279 9.56 -35.74 4.85
C ALA A 279 8.78 -34.59 4.21
N LEU A 280 9.41 -33.43 4.02
CA LEU A 280 8.78 -32.27 3.38
C LEU A 280 8.43 -32.55 1.92
N MET A 281 9.36 -33.13 1.15
CA MET A 281 9.08 -33.51 -0.25
C MET A 281 7.94 -34.51 -0.36
N ALA A 282 7.90 -35.51 0.53
CA ALA A 282 6.81 -36.48 0.55
C ALA A 282 5.46 -35.83 0.91
N PHE A 283 5.47 -34.82 1.77
CA PHE A 283 4.28 -34.07 2.15
C PHE A 283 3.77 -33.20 0.99
N VAL A 284 4.64 -32.39 0.38
CA VAL A 284 4.31 -31.58 -0.81
C VAL A 284 3.75 -32.45 -1.94
N ASN A 285 4.38 -33.59 -2.24
CA ASN A 285 3.92 -34.51 -3.28
C ASN A 285 2.62 -35.26 -2.94
N SER A 286 2.11 -35.13 -1.71
CA SER A 286 0.87 -35.80 -1.26
C SER A 286 -0.36 -34.90 -1.30
N ARG A 287 -0.20 -33.63 -1.67
CA ARG A 287 -1.19 -32.56 -1.55
C ARG A 287 -1.31 -31.78 -2.86
N GLU A 288 -2.39 -31.02 -3.01
CA GLU A 288 -2.67 -30.20 -4.20
C GLU A 288 -2.49 -28.70 -3.89
N PHE A 289 -1.30 -28.35 -3.39
CA PHE A 289 -0.94 -26.97 -3.08
C PHE A 289 -1.01 -26.06 -4.31
N VAL A 290 -1.51 -24.84 -4.11
CA VAL A 290 -1.53 -23.79 -5.14
C VAL A 290 -0.44 -22.76 -4.88
N THR A 291 -0.31 -22.31 -3.65
CA THR A 291 0.69 -21.34 -3.22
C THR A 291 1.49 -21.86 -2.04
N HIS A 292 2.75 -21.44 -1.96
CA HIS A 292 3.68 -21.85 -0.92
C HIS A 292 4.58 -20.68 -0.50
N ASP A 293 4.83 -20.52 0.80
CA ASP A 293 5.92 -19.68 1.30
C ASP A 293 6.83 -20.44 2.29
N SER A 294 8.14 -20.38 2.01
CA SER A 294 9.22 -20.93 2.84
C SER A 294 9.81 -19.80 3.67
N VAL A 295 9.41 -19.67 4.92
CA VAL A 295 9.80 -18.55 5.79
C VAL A 295 11.24 -18.73 6.30
N HIS A 296 12.03 -17.67 6.18
CA HIS A 296 13.43 -17.56 6.57
C HIS A 296 13.70 -16.25 7.32
N THR A 297 14.87 -16.14 7.95
CA THR A 297 15.43 -14.85 8.37
C THR A 297 16.89 -14.73 8.01
N TYR A 298 17.39 -13.57 7.61
CA TYR A 298 16.78 -12.23 7.56
C TYR A 298 17.19 -11.57 6.25
N SER A 299 16.48 -10.53 5.79
CA SER A 299 16.97 -9.47 4.89
C SER A 299 15.90 -8.46 4.44
N ASN A 300 14.65 -8.55 4.89
CA ASN A 300 13.49 -7.81 4.34
C ASN A 300 13.30 -8.09 2.84
N LEU A 301 13.28 -9.37 2.47
CA LEU A 301 13.13 -9.80 1.07
C LEU A 301 11.91 -10.70 0.91
N LEU A 302 11.30 -10.64 -0.26
CA LEU A 302 10.38 -11.65 -0.76
C LEU A 302 11.00 -12.27 -2.00
N LEU A 303 11.53 -13.48 -1.86
CA LEU A 303 12.21 -14.16 -2.94
C LEU A 303 11.24 -15.08 -3.70
N TYR A 304 11.45 -15.22 -5.01
CA TYR A 304 10.78 -16.23 -5.83
C TYR A 304 11.79 -16.90 -6.79
N PRO A 305 11.46 -18.06 -7.36
CA PRO A 305 12.31 -18.76 -8.32
C PRO A 305 12.70 -17.88 -9.51
N TRP A 306 13.86 -18.08 -10.14
CA TRP A 306 14.83 -19.12 -9.83
C TRP A 306 15.95 -18.65 -8.90
N GLY A 307 16.34 -19.52 -7.97
CA GLY A 307 17.52 -19.35 -7.14
C GLY A 307 18.81 -19.73 -7.87
N TYR A 308 18.78 -20.81 -8.67
CA TYR A 308 20.00 -21.42 -9.23
C TYR A 308 20.65 -20.64 -10.36
N GLU A 309 19.88 -19.82 -11.08
CA GLU A 309 20.35 -19.03 -12.20
C GLU A 309 19.47 -17.78 -12.35
N ASN A 310 20.07 -16.66 -12.78
CA ASN A 310 19.36 -15.41 -13.02
C ASN A 310 18.68 -15.45 -14.39
N ILE A 311 17.50 -16.09 -14.44
CA ILE A 311 16.66 -16.21 -15.62
C ILE A 311 15.20 -16.10 -15.21
N ASP A 312 14.38 -15.50 -16.06
CA ASP A 312 12.94 -15.41 -15.84
C ASP A 312 12.31 -16.80 -15.74
N THR A 313 11.30 -16.93 -14.87
CA THR A 313 10.46 -18.13 -14.86
C THR A 313 9.48 -18.12 -16.06
N PRO A 314 8.90 -19.27 -16.44
CA PRO A 314 7.79 -19.26 -17.39
C PRO A 314 6.57 -18.43 -16.97
N HIS A 315 6.45 -18.09 -15.67
CA HIS A 315 5.34 -17.35 -15.07
C HIS A 315 5.84 -16.06 -14.38
N GLU A 316 6.85 -15.42 -14.98
CA GLU A 316 7.51 -14.24 -14.41
C GLU A 316 6.52 -13.08 -14.19
N ASP A 317 5.58 -12.88 -15.11
CA ASP A 317 4.53 -11.87 -14.98
C ASP A 317 3.62 -12.10 -13.77
N VAL A 318 3.28 -13.36 -13.48
CA VAL A 318 2.53 -13.76 -12.28
C VAL A 318 3.34 -13.45 -11.02
N TYR A 319 4.61 -13.84 -10.98
CA TYR A 319 5.48 -13.57 -9.83
C TYR A 319 5.66 -12.08 -9.58
N GLN A 320 5.91 -11.28 -10.62
CA GLN A 320 6.07 -9.83 -10.48
C GLN A 320 4.78 -9.16 -9.99
N HIS A 321 3.61 -9.61 -10.46
CA HIS A 321 2.32 -9.11 -10.00
C HIS A 321 2.09 -9.43 -8.52
N MET A 322 2.19 -10.71 -8.13
CA MET A 322 2.01 -11.13 -6.73
C MET A 322 3.01 -10.44 -5.80
N ALA A 323 4.29 -10.42 -6.18
CA ALA A 323 5.34 -9.89 -5.32
C ALA A 323 5.22 -8.36 -5.14
N ALA A 324 4.74 -7.63 -6.15
CA ALA A 324 4.41 -6.21 -6.01
C ALA A 324 3.32 -5.97 -4.95
N ILE A 325 2.27 -6.80 -4.93
CA ILE A 325 1.16 -6.66 -3.98
C ILE A 325 1.58 -7.12 -2.58
N MET A 326 2.26 -8.26 -2.47
CA MET A 326 2.72 -8.79 -1.18
C MET A 326 3.67 -7.81 -0.48
N THR A 327 4.52 -7.09 -1.21
CA THR A 327 5.51 -6.17 -0.62
C THR A 327 5.02 -4.72 -0.46
N GLN A 328 3.79 -4.41 -0.86
CA GLN A 328 3.32 -3.02 -0.96
C GLN A 328 3.23 -2.28 0.39
N LEU A 329 3.09 -3.01 1.51
CA LEU A 329 2.88 -2.42 2.84
C LEU A 329 4.08 -2.58 3.80
N ASN A 330 4.99 -3.50 3.53
CA ASN A 330 6.08 -3.84 4.46
C ASN A 330 7.46 -3.31 4.02
N GLY A 331 7.56 -2.81 2.79
CA GLY A 331 8.81 -2.26 2.25
C GLY A 331 9.89 -3.29 1.98
N TYR A 332 9.52 -4.58 1.88
CA TYR A 332 10.44 -5.65 1.52
C TYR A 332 10.78 -5.56 0.03
N SER A 333 11.96 -6.03 -0.36
CA SER A 333 12.34 -6.05 -1.78
C SER A 333 11.95 -7.38 -2.43
N PRO A 334 11.08 -7.38 -3.45
CA PRO A 334 10.72 -8.58 -4.19
C PRO A 334 11.71 -8.86 -5.34
N GLY A 335 12.07 -10.11 -5.58
CA GLY A 335 12.96 -10.49 -6.70
C GLY A 335 13.54 -11.89 -6.60
N GLN A 336 14.34 -12.28 -7.59
CA GLN A 336 15.03 -13.58 -7.55
C GLN A 336 16.28 -13.52 -6.66
N ALA A 337 16.68 -14.64 -6.05
CA ALA A 337 17.84 -14.69 -5.17
C ALA A 337 19.16 -14.22 -5.84
N PRO A 338 19.49 -14.57 -7.10
CA PRO A 338 20.65 -14.03 -7.80
C PRO A 338 20.67 -12.51 -7.98
N GLU A 339 19.50 -11.86 -7.97
CA GLU A 339 19.37 -10.41 -8.18
C GLU A 339 19.52 -9.62 -6.88
N LEU A 340 18.89 -10.12 -5.81
CA LEU A 340 18.79 -9.41 -4.53
C LEU A 340 19.79 -9.89 -3.48
N LEU A 341 20.25 -11.13 -3.60
CA LEU A 341 21.08 -11.80 -2.61
C LEU A 341 22.31 -12.45 -3.28
N TYR A 342 22.25 -13.75 -3.53
CA TYR A 342 23.22 -14.51 -4.30
C TYR A 342 22.54 -15.74 -4.91
N GLY A 343 23.10 -16.27 -6.00
CA GLY A 343 22.59 -17.52 -6.59
C GLY A 343 22.75 -18.69 -5.63
N VAL A 344 21.72 -19.55 -5.57
CA VAL A 344 21.60 -20.71 -4.67
C VAL A 344 21.06 -21.91 -5.45
N ASN A 345 21.54 -23.12 -5.22
CA ASN A 345 21.01 -24.29 -5.92
C ASN A 345 20.66 -25.44 -4.98
N GLY A 346 19.68 -26.25 -5.38
CA GLY A 346 19.04 -27.25 -4.52
C GLY A 346 18.16 -26.66 -3.41
N GLY A 347 17.56 -25.48 -3.64
CA GLY A 347 16.66 -24.82 -2.70
C GLY A 347 15.22 -25.35 -2.75
N SER A 348 14.45 -25.13 -1.68
CA SER A 348 13.06 -25.55 -1.53
C SER A 348 12.16 -24.93 -2.60
N ILE A 349 12.18 -23.60 -2.73
CA ILE A 349 11.25 -22.88 -3.62
C ILE A 349 11.46 -23.20 -5.11
N ASP A 350 12.72 -23.46 -5.51
CA ASP A 350 13.04 -23.90 -6.87
C ASP A 350 12.48 -25.31 -7.15
N TRP A 351 12.51 -26.20 -6.16
CA TRP A 351 11.93 -27.54 -6.30
C TRP A 351 10.40 -27.50 -6.28
N VAL A 352 9.80 -26.81 -5.30
CA VAL A 352 8.33 -26.66 -5.17
C VAL A 352 7.71 -26.05 -6.42
N TYR A 353 8.38 -25.11 -7.10
CA TYR A 353 7.89 -24.58 -8.37
C TYR A 353 8.26 -25.44 -9.58
N GLY A 354 9.49 -25.99 -9.60
CA GLY A 354 10.12 -26.52 -10.80
C GLY A 354 9.90 -28.01 -11.06
N ALA A 355 9.67 -28.83 -10.03
CA ALA A 355 9.51 -30.28 -10.15
C ALA A 355 8.09 -30.70 -10.59
N GLN A 356 7.59 -30.08 -11.66
CA GLN A 356 6.23 -30.28 -12.17
C GLN A 356 5.97 -31.66 -12.79
N ASP A 357 6.99 -32.53 -12.84
CA ASP A 357 6.84 -33.95 -13.15
C ASP A 357 6.57 -34.81 -11.90
N GLU A 358 6.73 -34.25 -10.71
CA GLU A 358 6.46 -34.88 -9.41
C GLU A 358 5.13 -34.43 -8.78
N HIS A 359 4.77 -33.15 -8.93
CA HIS A 359 3.56 -32.53 -8.41
C HIS A 359 3.04 -31.45 -9.39
N ASP A 360 1.81 -30.96 -9.18
CA ASP A 360 1.30 -29.84 -9.98
C ASP A 360 2.08 -28.55 -9.70
N MET A 361 1.90 -27.53 -10.55
CA MET A 361 2.60 -26.26 -10.38
C MET A 361 2.16 -25.56 -9.10
N ILE A 362 3.12 -25.28 -8.22
CA ILE A 362 2.91 -24.51 -7.00
C ILE A 362 3.68 -23.18 -7.13
N LEU A 363 3.00 -22.05 -6.96
CA LEU A 363 3.67 -20.74 -6.92
C LEU A 363 4.35 -20.57 -5.57
N SER A 364 5.68 -20.60 -5.56
CA SER A 364 6.47 -20.67 -4.35
C SER A 364 7.24 -19.38 -4.10
N PHE A 365 7.20 -18.92 -2.85
CA PHE A 365 7.96 -17.78 -2.35
C PHE A 365 8.88 -18.20 -1.20
N SER A 366 9.83 -17.33 -0.88
CA SER A 366 10.64 -17.40 0.32
C SER A 366 10.73 -16.01 0.95
N THR A 367 9.99 -15.79 2.02
CA THR A 367 10.07 -14.57 2.82
C THR A 367 11.30 -14.58 3.74
N GLU A 368 12.16 -13.56 3.64
CA GLU A 368 13.32 -13.33 4.52
C GLU A 368 12.96 -12.25 5.56
N ILE A 369 12.31 -12.65 6.65
CA ILE A 369 11.74 -11.74 7.65
C ILE A 369 12.85 -10.99 8.41
N GLY A 370 12.67 -9.67 8.53
CA GLY A 370 13.51 -8.80 9.33
C GLY A 370 14.79 -8.35 8.63
N SER A 371 15.33 -7.25 9.12
CA SER A 371 16.47 -6.57 8.52
C SER A 371 17.81 -7.07 9.08
N SER A 372 18.91 -6.54 8.54
CA SER A 372 20.25 -6.80 9.09
C SER A 372 20.46 -6.40 10.55
N SER A 373 19.65 -5.47 11.07
CA SER A 373 19.67 -5.09 12.50
C SER A 373 18.86 -6.04 13.38
N ASP A 374 17.86 -6.72 12.82
CA ASP A 374 17.11 -7.76 13.51
C ASP A 374 17.93 -9.05 13.57
N GLY A 375 18.59 -9.41 12.48
CA GLY A 375 19.45 -10.58 12.41
C GLY A 375 18.67 -11.90 12.55
N PHE A 376 19.38 -12.98 12.88
CA PHE A 376 18.76 -14.31 13.05
C PHE A 376 17.91 -14.45 14.31
N TRP A 377 18.19 -13.58 15.29
CA TRP A 377 17.52 -13.53 16.58
C TRP A 377 17.09 -12.08 16.84
N PRO A 378 15.93 -11.65 16.28
CA PRO A 378 15.39 -10.31 16.50
C PRO A 378 15.03 -10.10 17.96
N THR A 379 15.29 -8.91 18.51
CA THR A 379 15.00 -8.61 19.92
C THR A 379 13.54 -8.90 20.26
N GLN A 380 13.23 -9.15 21.54
CA GLN A 380 11.86 -9.47 21.97
C GLN A 380 10.84 -8.42 21.50
N ALA A 381 11.23 -7.13 21.51
CA ALA A 381 10.41 -6.02 21.05
C ALA A 381 10.17 -5.99 19.53
N ARG A 382 10.95 -6.73 18.75
CA ARG A 382 10.80 -6.85 17.28
C ARG A 382 9.95 -8.03 16.86
N ARG A 383 9.72 -9.05 17.71
CA ARG A 383 8.91 -10.24 17.38
C ARG A 383 7.55 -9.84 16.82
N GLN A 384 6.80 -9.02 17.55
CA GLN A 384 5.46 -8.66 17.12
C GLN A 384 5.45 -7.71 15.90
N PRO A 385 6.21 -6.61 15.86
CA PRO A 385 6.27 -5.78 14.65
C PRO A 385 6.66 -6.56 13.38
N LEU A 386 7.60 -7.51 13.49
CA LEU A 386 7.97 -8.38 12.36
C LEU A 386 6.82 -9.30 11.94
N PHE A 387 5.98 -9.74 12.87
CA PHE A 387 4.75 -10.45 12.55
C PHE A 387 3.75 -9.54 11.84
N GLU A 388 3.43 -8.36 12.39
CA GLU A 388 2.51 -7.37 11.83
C GLU A 388 2.91 -6.94 10.40
N GLU A 389 4.20 -6.71 10.17
CA GLU A 389 4.78 -6.43 8.85
C GLU A 389 4.52 -7.55 7.81
N ASN A 390 4.26 -8.79 8.25
CA ASN A 390 4.13 -9.96 7.39
C ASN A 390 2.71 -10.57 7.34
N ILE A 391 1.72 -10.02 8.07
CA ILE A 391 0.31 -10.46 7.96
C ILE A 391 -0.21 -10.28 6.54
N TRP A 392 -0.14 -9.05 6.00
CA TRP A 392 -0.67 -8.71 4.67
C TRP A 392 -0.13 -9.61 3.54
N PRO A 393 1.20 -9.80 3.39
CA PRO A 393 1.74 -10.71 2.37
C PRO A 393 1.12 -12.11 2.41
N HIS A 394 0.90 -12.66 3.60
CA HIS A 394 0.41 -14.03 3.78
C HIS A 394 -1.12 -14.13 3.65
N ILE A 395 -1.87 -13.08 4.02
CA ILE A 395 -3.29 -12.97 3.66
C ILE A 395 -3.44 -12.94 2.13
N TYR A 396 -2.65 -12.14 1.43
CA TYR A 396 -2.67 -12.11 -0.03
C TYR A 396 -2.27 -13.45 -0.66
N LEU A 397 -1.28 -14.16 -0.08
CA LEU A 397 -0.91 -15.51 -0.49
C LEU A 397 -2.12 -16.46 -0.46
N MET A 398 -2.95 -16.38 0.57
CA MET A 398 -4.20 -17.16 0.68
C MET A 398 -5.27 -16.70 -0.31
N ARG A 399 -5.47 -15.39 -0.47
CA ARG A 399 -6.41 -14.83 -1.47
C ARG A 399 -6.10 -15.38 -2.86
N SER A 400 -4.82 -15.34 -3.26
CA SER A 400 -4.36 -15.70 -4.60
C SER A 400 -4.51 -17.18 -4.96
N ALA A 401 -4.54 -18.08 -3.96
CA ALA A 401 -4.63 -19.52 -4.17
C ALA A 401 -5.95 -19.97 -4.82
N GLY A 402 -7.00 -19.17 -4.74
CA GLY A 402 -8.30 -19.46 -5.34
C GLY A 402 -8.99 -18.19 -5.82
N ILE A 403 -10.24 -18.28 -6.27
CA ILE A 403 -11.02 -17.07 -6.61
C ILE A 403 -11.15 -16.21 -5.36
N PHE A 404 -10.80 -14.94 -5.45
CA PHE A 404 -11.07 -13.92 -4.44
C PHE A 404 -11.28 -12.60 -5.18
N ILE A 405 -12.43 -11.96 -4.97
CA ILE A 405 -12.75 -10.71 -5.65
C ILE A 405 -12.59 -9.57 -4.66
N ASP A 406 -11.58 -8.74 -4.91
CA ASP A 406 -11.37 -7.52 -4.14
C ASP A 406 -12.15 -6.36 -4.77
N VAL A 407 -12.61 -5.44 -3.93
CA VAL A 407 -13.40 -4.27 -4.34
C VAL A 407 -12.66 -3.01 -3.85
N ASN A 408 -12.08 -2.28 -4.80
CA ASN A 408 -11.38 -1.04 -4.50
C ASN A 408 -12.35 0.09 -4.12
N SER A 409 -11.85 1.04 -3.32
CA SER A 409 -12.63 2.18 -2.82
C SER A 409 -13.44 2.87 -3.92
N PRO A 410 -14.75 3.08 -3.70
CA PRO A 410 -15.65 3.61 -4.69
C PRO A 410 -15.43 5.11 -4.85
N VAL A 411 -15.77 5.62 -6.03
CA VAL A 411 -15.96 7.06 -6.24
C VAL A 411 -17.42 7.28 -6.59
N ALA A 412 -18.14 8.04 -5.77
CA ALA A 412 -19.44 8.57 -6.19
C ALA A 412 -19.22 9.63 -7.25
N MET A 413 -19.72 9.36 -8.45
CA MET A 413 -19.53 10.21 -9.61
C MET A 413 -20.86 10.82 -10.05
N ASN A 414 -20.88 12.15 -10.08
CA ASN A 414 -21.29 12.87 -11.27
C ASN A 414 -19.99 13.35 -11.97
N ASP A 415 -20.08 14.16 -13.03
CA ASP A 415 -18.92 14.68 -13.77
C ASP A 415 -17.94 15.55 -12.93
N ALA A 416 -18.13 15.66 -11.62
CA ALA A 416 -17.33 16.41 -10.65
C ALA A 416 -16.68 15.56 -9.54
N LYS A 417 -16.98 14.25 -9.46
CA LYS A 417 -16.65 13.38 -8.29
C LYS A 417 -17.25 13.86 -6.95
N THR A 418 -18.35 14.60 -7.00
CA THR A 418 -19.12 15.03 -5.82
C THR A 418 -20.58 15.12 -6.19
N ILE A 419 -21.46 14.36 -5.53
CA ILE A 419 -22.91 14.40 -5.80
C ILE A 419 -23.60 15.35 -4.82
N LEU A 420 -24.29 16.39 -5.29
CA LEU A 420 -24.97 17.34 -4.40
C LEU A 420 -26.39 16.86 -4.02
N PRO A 421 -26.98 17.39 -2.93
CA PRO A 421 -28.38 17.19 -2.62
C PRO A 421 -29.30 17.52 -3.82
N GLY A 422 -30.19 16.58 -4.16
CA GLY A 422 -31.14 16.73 -5.27
C GLY A 422 -30.60 16.34 -6.65
N GLU A 423 -29.36 15.88 -6.73
CA GLU A 423 -28.76 15.38 -7.96
C GLU A 423 -28.95 13.87 -8.14
N SER A 424 -28.69 13.40 -9.36
CA SER A 424 -28.57 11.99 -9.68
C SER A 424 -27.20 11.76 -10.32
N GLY A 425 -26.61 10.61 -10.04
CA GLY A 425 -25.28 10.22 -10.50
C GLY A 425 -25.15 8.71 -10.50
N TYR A 426 -23.94 8.21 -10.27
CA TYR A 426 -23.67 6.78 -10.16
C TYR A 426 -22.50 6.50 -9.22
N LEU A 427 -22.39 5.25 -8.75
CA LEU A 427 -21.21 4.75 -8.04
C LEU A 427 -20.29 4.04 -9.03
N ASP A 428 -19.02 4.44 -9.05
CA ASP A 428 -17.94 3.72 -9.75
C ASP A 428 -17.08 2.98 -8.72
N PHE A 429 -16.88 1.68 -8.92
CA PHE A 429 -15.82 0.95 -8.21
C PHE A 429 -15.16 -0.06 -9.13
N THR A 430 -13.90 -0.36 -8.85
CA THR A 430 -13.12 -1.36 -9.58
C THR A 430 -13.07 -2.63 -8.76
N ILE A 431 -13.38 -3.74 -9.42
CA ILE A 431 -13.22 -5.06 -8.84
C ILE A 431 -12.05 -5.77 -9.52
N GLU A 432 -11.38 -6.62 -8.76
CA GLU A 432 -10.21 -7.37 -9.22
C GLU A 432 -10.31 -8.81 -8.74
N ASN A 433 -10.08 -9.76 -9.64
CA ASN A 433 -9.91 -11.16 -9.29
C ASN A 433 -8.44 -11.39 -8.91
N GLN A 434 -8.17 -11.57 -7.61
CA GLN A 434 -6.82 -11.78 -7.09
C GLN A 434 -6.33 -13.23 -7.25
N SER A 435 -7.16 -14.13 -7.79
CA SER A 435 -6.70 -15.47 -8.14
C SER A 435 -5.61 -15.45 -9.20
N VAL A 436 -4.63 -16.34 -9.06
CA VAL A 436 -3.59 -16.58 -10.06
C VAL A 436 -3.79 -17.88 -10.83
N VAL A 437 -4.79 -18.68 -10.45
CA VAL A 437 -5.05 -20.00 -11.06
C VAL A 437 -6.43 -20.13 -11.69
N ALA A 438 -7.38 -19.26 -11.37
CA ALA A 438 -8.77 -19.42 -11.79
C ALA A 438 -9.44 -18.12 -12.25
N ASP A 439 -10.13 -18.22 -13.38
CA ASP A 439 -11.07 -17.19 -13.85
C ASP A 439 -12.38 -17.31 -13.06
N ALA A 440 -12.89 -16.19 -12.54
CA ALA A 440 -14.24 -16.13 -12.01
C ALA A 440 -15.24 -16.14 -13.18
N GLN A 441 -16.21 -17.06 -13.15
CA GLN A 441 -17.21 -17.22 -14.21
C GLN A 441 -18.56 -16.69 -13.74
N ASP A 442 -19.30 -16.04 -14.62
CA ASP A 442 -20.66 -15.53 -14.34
C ASP A 442 -20.77 -14.76 -12.99
N LEU A 443 -19.78 -13.91 -12.70
CA LEU A 443 -19.67 -13.22 -11.42
C LEU A 443 -20.87 -12.28 -11.22
N ASN A 444 -21.52 -12.38 -10.05
CA ASN A 444 -22.62 -11.52 -9.67
C ASN A 444 -22.28 -10.71 -8.41
N LEU A 445 -22.78 -9.48 -8.33
CA LEU A 445 -22.67 -8.63 -7.15
C LEU A 445 -24.00 -7.97 -6.83
N SER A 446 -24.23 -7.75 -5.54
CA SER A 446 -25.28 -6.89 -5.03
C SER A 446 -24.72 -5.63 -4.39
N VAL A 447 -25.49 -4.56 -4.38
CA VAL A 447 -25.18 -3.33 -3.63
C VAL A 447 -26.36 -2.97 -2.74
N ARG A 448 -26.10 -2.82 -1.44
CA ARG A 448 -27.11 -2.43 -0.46
C ARG A 448 -26.78 -1.05 0.10
N CYS A 449 -27.74 -0.15 0.08
CA CYS A 449 -27.65 1.15 0.73
C CYS A 449 -28.96 1.38 1.49
N ASP A 450 -28.87 1.46 2.81
CA ASP A 450 -30.02 1.68 3.70
C ASP A 450 -30.15 3.16 4.12
N ASP A 451 -29.44 4.06 3.44
CA ASP A 451 -29.46 5.49 3.71
C ASP A 451 -30.81 6.14 3.33
N ALA A 452 -31.33 7.00 4.20
CA ALA A 452 -32.65 7.61 4.00
C ALA A 452 -32.68 8.67 2.89
N TRP A 453 -31.53 9.22 2.51
CA TRP A 453 -31.39 10.30 1.54
C TRP A 453 -30.96 9.82 0.16
N VAL A 454 -30.39 8.63 0.05
CA VAL A 454 -29.90 8.06 -1.21
C VAL A 454 -30.74 6.87 -1.64
N GLN A 455 -31.18 6.89 -2.89
CA GLN A 455 -31.84 5.76 -3.53
C GLN A 455 -30.92 5.16 -4.59
N LEU A 456 -30.73 3.84 -4.53
CA LEU A 456 -30.11 3.07 -5.61
C LEU A 456 -31.14 2.76 -6.69
N GLY A 457 -30.75 2.84 -7.96
CA GLY A 457 -31.60 2.42 -9.07
C GLY A 457 -31.55 0.92 -9.32
N ALA A 458 -30.39 0.38 -9.66
CA ALA A 458 -30.12 -1.06 -9.70
C ALA A 458 -29.24 -1.45 -8.51
N SER A 459 -29.45 -2.65 -7.96
CA SER A 459 -28.76 -3.16 -6.78
C SER A 459 -28.17 -4.55 -6.99
N GLU A 460 -28.24 -5.09 -8.21
CA GLU A 460 -27.89 -6.46 -8.59
C GLU A 460 -27.23 -6.41 -9.97
N PHE A 461 -26.05 -7.00 -10.10
CA PHE A 461 -25.18 -6.87 -11.27
C PHE A 461 -24.62 -8.22 -11.67
N ASN A 462 -24.74 -8.52 -12.96
CA ASN A 462 -23.94 -9.56 -13.58
C ASN A 462 -22.72 -8.90 -14.22
N VAL A 463 -21.55 -9.20 -13.71
CA VAL A 463 -20.27 -8.75 -14.25
C VAL A 463 -19.86 -9.62 -15.44
N GLY A 464 -20.28 -10.88 -15.44
CA GLY A 464 -19.83 -11.90 -16.38
C GLY A 464 -18.50 -12.49 -15.94
N ASP A 465 -17.70 -12.93 -16.91
CA ASP A 465 -16.44 -13.61 -16.61
C ASP A 465 -15.32 -12.60 -16.32
N LEU A 466 -14.55 -12.84 -15.26
CA LEU A 466 -13.39 -12.05 -14.86
C LEU A 466 -12.16 -12.96 -14.75
N ALA A 467 -11.22 -12.78 -15.66
CA ALA A 467 -10.01 -13.59 -15.73
C ALA A 467 -9.18 -13.54 -14.43
N ALA A 468 -8.35 -14.56 -14.18
CA ALA A 468 -7.33 -14.54 -13.13
C ALA A 468 -6.43 -13.29 -13.27
N MET A 469 -6.15 -12.62 -12.14
CA MET A 469 -5.48 -11.31 -12.07
C MET A 469 -6.14 -10.20 -12.92
N GLY A 470 -7.39 -10.42 -13.34
CA GLY A 470 -8.16 -9.50 -14.15
C GLY A 470 -8.87 -8.47 -13.30
N SER A 471 -9.03 -7.26 -13.82
CA SER A 471 -9.83 -6.21 -13.20
C SER A 471 -10.86 -5.63 -14.16
N THR A 472 -11.95 -5.12 -13.61
CA THR A 472 -12.99 -4.41 -14.36
C THR A 472 -13.62 -3.34 -13.50
N THR A 473 -14.11 -2.27 -14.13
CA THR A 473 -14.81 -1.19 -13.45
C THR A 473 -16.30 -1.31 -13.70
N LEU A 474 -17.07 -1.35 -12.61
CA LEU A 474 -18.52 -1.21 -12.66
C LEU A 474 -18.84 0.27 -12.49
N GLY A 475 -19.56 0.86 -13.45
CA GLY A 475 -19.77 2.31 -13.45
C GLY A 475 -21.12 2.83 -13.94
N ALA A 476 -21.14 3.98 -14.62
CA ALA A 476 -22.34 4.79 -14.96
C ALA A 476 -23.58 4.04 -15.51
N GLY A 477 -23.39 2.89 -16.17
CA GLY A 477 -24.49 2.06 -16.68
C GLY A 477 -25.04 1.04 -15.67
N ASN A 478 -24.35 0.85 -14.55
CA ASN A 478 -24.58 -0.22 -13.60
C ASN A 478 -25.20 0.33 -12.31
N LEU A 479 -24.62 1.36 -11.67
CA LEU A 479 -25.06 1.80 -10.33
C LEU A 479 -25.59 3.23 -10.26
N PRO A 480 -26.73 3.55 -10.90
CA PRO A 480 -27.31 4.88 -10.78
C PRO A 480 -27.79 5.15 -9.35
N ILE A 481 -27.50 6.34 -8.84
CA ILE A 481 -27.96 6.83 -7.54
C ILE A 481 -28.75 8.13 -7.72
N SER A 482 -29.74 8.34 -6.87
CA SER A 482 -30.43 9.63 -6.74
C SER A 482 -30.43 10.08 -5.29
N VAL A 483 -30.06 11.33 -5.08
CA VAL A 483 -29.97 11.95 -3.76
C VAL A 483 -31.17 12.87 -3.57
N ASP A 484 -31.88 12.73 -2.46
CA ASP A 484 -32.99 13.60 -2.10
C ASP A 484 -32.51 15.06 -1.95
N ALA A 485 -33.33 16.01 -2.39
CA ALA A 485 -32.99 17.43 -2.33
C ALA A 485 -32.88 17.98 -0.90
N GLY A 486 -33.44 17.27 0.09
CA GLY A 486 -33.32 17.56 1.51
C GLY A 486 -32.10 16.94 2.18
N CYS A 487 -31.29 16.14 1.47
CA CYS A 487 -30.06 15.58 2.01
C CYS A 487 -29.16 16.70 2.54
N PRO A 488 -28.62 16.59 3.76
CA PRO A 488 -27.64 17.54 4.26
C PRO A 488 -26.40 17.60 3.35
N ASN A 489 -25.88 18.80 3.15
CA ASN A 489 -24.59 18.99 2.47
C ASN A 489 -23.46 18.45 3.39
N GLY A 490 -22.61 17.58 2.86
CA GLY A 490 -21.59 16.87 3.64
C GLY A 490 -22.10 15.61 4.35
N HIS A 491 -23.21 15.01 3.90
CA HIS A 491 -23.74 13.76 4.46
C HIS A 491 -22.92 12.55 3.97
N PHE A 492 -22.47 11.68 4.89
CA PHE A 492 -21.77 10.44 4.53
C PHE A 492 -22.78 9.31 4.33
N VAL A 493 -22.66 8.60 3.22
CA VAL A 493 -23.58 7.54 2.81
C VAL A 493 -22.82 6.22 2.85
N PRO A 494 -23.04 5.38 3.88
CA PRO A 494 -22.50 4.03 3.91
C PRO A 494 -23.29 3.12 2.95
N PHE A 495 -22.60 2.15 2.36
CA PHE A 495 -23.23 1.10 1.55
C PHE A 495 -22.37 -0.17 1.54
N ASP A 496 -23.02 -1.31 1.29
CA ASP A 496 -22.36 -2.60 1.17
C ASP A 496 -22.27 -3.01 -0.30
N VAL A 497 -21.12 -3.55 -0.69
CA VAL A 497 -20.96 -4.33 -1.92
C VAL A 497 -20.83 -5.79 -1.53
N ILE A 498 -21.73 -6.63 -2.03
CA ILE A 498 -21.77 -8.07 -1.75
C ILE A 498 -21.37 -8.78 -3.03
N VAL A 499 -20.24 -9.48 -3.03
CA VAL A 499 -19.80 -10.33 -4.12
C VAL A 499 -20.34 -11.74 -3.89
N HIS A 500 -21.08 -12.28 -4.85
CA HIS A 500 -21.62 -13.63 -4.78
C HIS A 500 -20.65 -14.60 -5.47
N LEU A 501 -20.00 -15.44 -4.68
CA LEU A 501 -19.07 -16.46 -5.17
C LEU A 501 -19.58 -17.87 -4.85
N ASP A 502 -19.11 -18.84 -5.63
CA ASP A 502 -19.18 -20.24 -5.24
C ASP A 502 -18.34 -20.40 -3.96
N GLY A 503 -18.98 -20.73 -2.83
CA GLY A 503 -18.33 -20.77 -1.51
C GLY A 503 -18.88 -19.77 -0.49
N GLY A 504 -19.62 -18.74 -0.93
CA GLY A 504 -20.27 -17.79 -0.05
C GLY A 504 -20.14 -16.34 -0.52
N ASP A 505 -20.78 -15.44 0.22
CA ASP A 505 -20.79 -14.01 -0.09
C ASP A 505 -19.62 -13.30 0.59
N LEU A 506 -18.85 -12.50 -0.16
CA LEU A 506 -17.90 -11.53 0.39
C LEU A 506 -18.56 -10.16 0.48
N THR A 507 -18.58 -9.55 1.66
CA THR A 507 -19.22 -8.23 1.86
C THR A 507 -18.18 -7.16 2.19
N PHE A 508 -18.17 -6.09 1.40
CA PHE A 508 -17.32 -4.92 1.57
C PHE A 508 -18.16 -3.75 2.06
N ASN A 509 -17.78 -3.15 3.18
CA ASN A 509 -18.45 -1.99 3.77
C ASN A 509 -17.74 -0.72 3.29
N LEU A 510 -18.41 0.03 2.42
CA LEU A 510 -17.85 1.20 1.75
C LEU A 510 -18.72 2.43 2.01
N GLY A 511 -18.31 3.59 1.51
CA GLY A 511 -19.15 4.78 1.61
C GLY A 511 -18.66 5.94 0.75
N PHE A 512 -19.52 6.94 0.60
CA PHE A 512 -19.22 8.16 -0.15
C PHE A 512 -19.88 9.39 0.47
N MET A 513 -19.43 10.59 0.09
CA MET A 513 -19.98 11.85 0.59
C MET A 513 -20.97 12.47 -0.42
N VAL A 514 -22.12 12.92 0.09
CA VAL A 514 -23.05 13.81 -0.61
C VAL A 514 -22.71 15.25 -0.25
N GLY A 515 -22.59 16.12 -1.24
CA GLY A 515 -22.36 17.54 -1.05
C GLY A 515 -20.88 17.95 -1.17
N THR A 516 -20.63 19.25 -1.07
CA THR A 516 -19.30 19.79 -0.80
C THR A 516 -19.22 20.09 0.69
N PRO A 517 -18.39 19.38 1.47
CA PRO A 517 -18.40 19.56 2.92
C PRO A 517 -17.96 20.98 3.29
N SER A 518 -18.84 21.78 3.91
CA SER A 518 -18.44 23.10 4.43
C SER A 518 -17.58 22.89 5.67
N SER A 519 -16.31 23.31 5.61
CA SER A 519 -15.38 23.18 6.74
C SER A 519 -15.84 24.08 7.89
N ILE A 520 -16.37 23.47 8.95
CA ILE A 520 -16.71 24.14 10.20
C ILE A 520 -15.44 24.37 11.02
N PHE A 521 -14.53 23.40 10.94
CA PHE A 521 -13.25 23.40 11.60
C PHE A 521 -12.28 22.55 10.80
N ALA A 522 -11.04 22.98 10.69
CA ALA A 522 -9.94 22.19 10.19
C ALA A 522 -8.68 22.53 10.99
N ASP A 523 -7.89 21.52 11.32
CA ASP A 523 -6.58 21.67 11.97
C ASP A 523 -5.65 20.57 11.45
N ASP A 524 -4.57 21.01 10.81
CA ASP A 524 -3.47 20.21 10.28
C ASP A 524 -2.29 20.14 11.28
N PHE A 525 -2.48 20.67 12.50
CA PHE A 525 -1.47 20.73 13.57
C PHE A 525 -0.20 21.54 13.26
N GLU A 526 -0.07 22.15 12.06
CA GLU A 526 1.08 22.99 11.68
C GLU A 526 1.12 24.33 12.42
N ASN A 527 -0.05 24.77 12.90
CA ASN A 527 -0.22 26.08 13.54
C ASN A 527 -0.26 26.01 15.07
N GLY A 528 0.16 24.87 15.63
CA GLY A 528 0.21 24.62 17.07
C GLY A 528 -1.15 24.29 17.69
N LEU A 529 -1.18 24.15 19.02
CA LEU A 529 -2.28 23.49 19.73
C LEU A 529 -3.33 24.43 20.33
N SER A 530 -3.53 25.64 19.79
CA SER A 530 -4.48 26.59 20.40
C SER A 530 -5.92 26.08 20.42
N HIS A 531 -6.26 25.15 19.52
CA HIS A 531 -7.57 24.53 19.44
C HIS A 531 -7.71 23.30 20.32
N TRP A 532 -6.66 22.84 21.00
CA TRP A 532 -6.68 21.57 21.71
C TRP A 532 -6.34 21.73 23.20
N THR A 533 -7.04 20.98 24.04
CA THR A 533 -6.67 20.74 25.43
C THR A 533 -6.21 19.30 25.57
N LEU A 534 -4.92 19.13 25.87
CA LEU A 534 -4.29 17.82 25.98
C LEU A 534 -4.22 17.36 27.44
N THR A 535 -4.47 16.08 27.68
CA THR A 535 -4.29 15.39 28.96
C THR A 535 -3.45 14.14 28.71
N GLY A 536 -2.46 13.88 29.58
CA GLY A 536 -1.50 12.80 29.36
C GLY A 536 -0.36 13.24 28.43
N ALA A 537 0.22 12.28 27.71
CA ALA A 537 1.44 12.47 26.94
C ALA A 537 1.23 13.06 25.52
N TRP A 538 -0.02 13.28 25.10
CA TRP A 538 -0.35 13.88 23.80
C TRP A 538 0.49 15.12 23.48
N ALA A 539 1.13 15.15 22.31
CA ALA A 539 1.93 16.26 21.82
C ALA A 539 2.09 16.23 20.29
N PRO A 540 2.50 17.34 19.65
CA PRO A 540 2.76 17.36 18.23
C PRO A 540 4.11 16.69 17.92
N THR A 541 4.21 16.01 16.78
CA THR A 541 5.40 15.30 16.32
C THR A 541 5.65 15.49 14.83
N GLY A 542 6.93 15.55 14.45
CA GLY A 542 7.37 15.50 13.04
C GLY A 542 7.94 14.14 12.64
N SER A 543 7.81 13.10 13.48
CA SER A 543 8.30 11.74 13.18
C SER A 543 7.47 11.05 12.10
N SER A 544 6.18 11.34 12.06
CA SER A 544 5.23 10.84 11.08
C SER A 544 4.10 11.86 10.95
N PHE A 545 3.62 12.10 9.74
CA PHE A 545 2.51 13.00 9.43
C PHE A 545 1.87 12.57 8.11
N HIS A 546 0.59 12.88 7.93
CA HIS A 546 -0.08 12.75 6.64
C HIS A 546 0.17 14.00 5.81
N SER A 547 -0.12 15.18 6.36
CA SER A 547 0.21 16.45 5.72
C SER A 547 1.50 17.02 6.35
N PRO A 548 2.52 17.37 5.54
CA PRO A 548 3.78 17.85 6.07
C PRO A 548 3.61 19.18 6.81
N THR A 549 4.15 19.33 8.03
CA THR A 549 5.30 18.62 8.64
C THR A 549 5.05 17.98 10.01
N THR A 550 3.82 18.00 10.52
CA THR A 550 3.50 17.76 11.92
C THR A 550 2.16 17.04 12.05
N SER A 551 2.10 16.00 12.87
CA SER A 551 0.83 15.42 13.34
C SER A 551 0.74 15.51 14.86
N LEU A 552 -0.40 15.10 15.43
CA LEU A 552 -0.57 14.92 16.87
C LEU A 552 -0.45 13.44 17.22
N THR A 553 0.23 13.12 18.32
CA THR A 553 0.30 11.74 18.83
C THR A 553 0.18 11.70 20.34
N ASP A 554 -0.37 10.62 20.90
CA ASP A 554 -0.40 10.40 22.35
C ASP A 554 0.98 10.01 22.93
N SER A 555 1.89 9.55 22.06
CA SER A 555 3.14 8.84 22.37
C SER A 555 4.36 9.51 21.69
N PRO A 556 4.58 10.83 21.83
CA PRO A 556 5.56 11.59 21.06
C PRO A 556 7.04 11.24 21.33
N ASN A 557 7.31 10.41 22.34
CA ASN A 557 8.66 10.06 22.78
C ASN A 557 8.89 8.53 22.82
N GLY A 558 8.16 7.77 21.98
CA GLY A 558 8.10 6.31 22.01
C GLY A 558 6.78 5.84 22.62
N ASN A 559 6.67 4.55 22.90
CA ASN A 559 5.39 3.90 23.26
C ASN A 559 4.62 4.61 24.38
N TYR A 560 3.29 4.49 24.36
CA TYR A 560 2.43 5.05 25.40
C TYR A 560 2.66 4.41 26.78
N ASP A 561 2.04 4.97 27.81
CA ASP A 561 2.15 4.47 29.20
C ASP A 561 1.01 3.49 29.53
N ASP A 562 1.27 2.50 30.39
CA ASP A 562 0.21 1.63 30.95
C ASP A 562 -0.72 2.41 31.90
N GLN A 563 -1.97 1.95 32.04
CA GLN A 563 -2.99 2.45 32.97
C GLN A 563 -3.29 3.94 32.80
N VAL A 564 -3.25 4.44 31.57
CA VAL A 564 -3.54 5.84 31.26
C VAL A 564 -4.90 5.99 30.60
N SER A 565 -5.52 7.12 30.90
CA SER A 565 -6.65 7.67 30.16
C SER A 565 -6.20 9.05 29.69
N ALA A 566 -5.57 9.11 28.52
CA ALA A 566 -4.96 10.31 27.94
C ALA A 566 -5.81 10.80 26.77
N SER A 567 -6.01 12.12 26.62
CA SER A 567 -6.89 12.62 25.56
C SER A 567 -6.42 13.93 24.94
N ALA A 568 -6.64 14.05 23.64
CA ALA A 568 -6.66 15.31 22.91
C ALA A 568 -8.12 15.77 22.73
N THR A 569 -8.53 16.81 23.47
CA THR A 569 -9.89 17.33 23.42
C THR A 569 -9.94 18.63 22.61
N LEU A 570 -10.83 18.69 21.62
CA LEU A 570 -11.04 19.89 20.81
C LEU A 570 -11.77 20.97 21.63
N ASN A 571 -11.23 22.19 21.62
CA ASN A 571 -11.73 23.33 22.37
C ASN A 571 -12.94 23.96 21.67
N GLY A 572 -14.10 23.89 22.30
CA GLY A 572 -15.30 24.59 21.85
C GLY A 572 -16.51 23.68 21.75
N SER A 573 -17.52 24.13 21.01
CA SER A 573 -18.67 23.32 20.65
C SER A 573 -19.08 23.65 19.21
N TYR A 574 -19.42 22.62 18.45
CA TYR A 574 -19.60 22.70 16.99
C TYR A 574 -20.90 22.02 16.59
N GLN A 575 -21.58 22.54 15.57
CA GLN A 575 -22.74 21.88 14.96
C GLN A 575 -22.29 21.24 13.66
N ALA A 576 -21.78 20.02 13.73
CA ALA A 576 -21.19 19.29 12.61
C ALA A 576 -22.09 18.13 12.15
N ALA A 577 -22.03 17.81 10.85
CA ALA A 577 -22.66 16.66 10.23
C ALA A 577 -21.68 15.49 10.06
N SER A 578 -20.38 15.77 9.96
CA SER A 578 -19.35 14.72 9.97
C SER A 578 -18.05 15.19 10.64
N LEU A 579 -17.27 14.21 11.10
CA LEU A 579 -15.91 14.37 11.58
C LEU A 579 -15.01 13.49 10.70
N SER A 580 -14.03 14.07 10.02
CA SER A 580 -12.98 13.33 9.33
C SER A 580 -11.61 13.65 9.89
N PHE A 581 -10.71 12.68 9.86
CA PHE A 581 -9.32 12.86 10.27
C PHE A 581 -8.48 11.76 9.62
N TRP A 582 -7.20 12.04 9.42
CA TRP A 582 -6.22 11.02 9.08
C TRP A 582 -5.67 10.44 10.37
N HIS A 583 -5.52 9.13 10.43
CA HIS A 583 -4.83 8.48 11.54
C HIS A 583 -3.97 7.32 11.08
N LYS A 584 -3.02 6.96 11.93
CA LYS A 584 -2.36 5.67 11.94
C LYS A 584 -2.14 5.30 13.40
N TYR A 585 -2.06 4.02 13.73
CA TYR A 585 -1.92 3.61 15.11
C TYR A 585 -1.26 2.25 15.26
N ASP A 586 -0.65 2.04 16.41
CA ASP A 586 -0.21 0.75 16.94
C ASP A 586 -0.63 0.76 18.40
N ILE A 587 -1.71 0.06 18.73
CA ILE A 587 -2.37 0.01 20.03
C ILE A 587 -2.55 -1.46 20.38
N GLU A 588 -2.38 -1.85 21.64
CA GLU A 588 -2.55 -3.25 22.03
C GLU A 588 -3.97 -3.73 21.71
N ASP A 589 -4.03 -4.71 20.82
CA ASP A 589 -5.26 -5.30 20.33
C ASP A 589 -6.10 -5.90 21.48
N ASN A 590 -7.41 -5.64 21.51
CA ASN A 590 -8.39 -6.10 22.49
C ASN A 590 -8.25 -5.59 23.94
N TYR A 591 -7.15 -4.91 24.30
CA TYR A 591 -6.89 -4.49 25.69
C TYR A 591 -6.80 -2.97 25.83
N ASP A 592 -6.15 -2.32 24.88
CA ASP A 592 -6.02 -0.87 24.83
C ASP A 592 -6.84 -0.31 23.69
N TYR A 593 -7.35 0.91 23.86
CA TYR A 593 -8.27 1.47 22.87
C TYR A 593 -8.06 2.96 22.65
N GLY A 594 -7.93 3.32 21.37
CA GLY A 594 -8.13 4.65 20.85
C GLY A 594 -9.61 4.91 20.56
N HIS A 595 -10.28 5.66 21.42
CA HIS A 595 -11.67 6.08 21.23
C HIS A 595 -11.79 7.47 20.62
N VAL A 596 -12.58 7.59 19.56
CA VAL A 596 -13.14 8.88 19.11
C VAL A 596 -14.45 9.08 19.84
N GLN A 597 -14.56 10.13 20.63
CA GLN A 597 -15.76 10.38 21.42
C GLN A 597 -16.38 11.74 21.13
N VAL A 598 -17.71 11.76 21.14
CA VAL A 598 -18.53 12.96 21.02
C VAL A 598 -19.30 13.21 22.31
N ARG A 599 -19.56 14.48 22.61
CA ARG A 599 -20.46 14.89 23.68
C ARG A 599 -21.40 15.96 23.16
N ALA A 600 -22.70 15.66 23.16
CA ALA A 600 -23.72 16.59 22.71
C ALA A 600 -24.31 17.42 23.87
N ASN A 601 -24.49 18.73 23.65
CA ASN A 601 -25.10 19.70 24.56
C ASN A 601 -24.55 19.66 25.99
N GLY A 602 -23.25 19.36 26.14
CA GLY A 602 -22.58 19.24 27.44
C GLY A 602 -22.96 18.01 28.27
N GLY A 603 -23.57 16.99 27.64
CA GLY A 603 -23.95 15.71 28.27
C GLY A 603 -22.79 14.76 28.59
N ALA A 604 -23.05 13.45 28.54
CA ALA A 604 -22.01 12.43 28.69
C ALA A 604 -21.23 12.23 27.37
N TRP A 605 -19.98 11.78 27.47
CA TRP A 605 -19.21 11.32 26.31
C TRP A 605 -19.80 10.01 25.78
N THR A 606 -19.90 9.90 24.46
CA THR A 606 -20.33 8.72 23.71
C THR A 606 -19.23 8.38 22.71
N THR A 607 -18.85 7.12 22.61
CA THR A 607 -17.88 6.65 21.63
C THR A 607 -18.54 6.55 20.25
N LEU A 608 -17.94 7.21 19.26
CA LEU A 608 -18.32 7.14 17.85
C LEU A 608 -17.59 5.99 17.13
N ALA A 609 -16.31 5.82 17.47
CA ALA A 609 -15.45 4.76 16.94
C ALA A 609 -14.39 4.39 17.99
N SER A 610 -13.93 3.15 17.93
CA SER A 610 -12.82 2.61 18.72
C SER A 610 -11.82 1.98 17.78
N TYR A 611 -10.54 2.08 18.13
CA TYR A 611 -9.44 1.49 17.38
C TYR A 611 -8.46 0.83 18.35
N ASP A 612 -8.02 -0.35 17.97
CA ASP A 612 -7.03 -1.19 18.62
C ASP A 612 -6.30 -2.00 17.54
N GLY A 613 -5.21 -2.67 17.89
CA GLY A 613 -4.33 -3.32 16.93
C GLY A 613 -3.48 -2.33 16.14
N THR A 614 -3.09 -2.70 14.92
CA THR A 614 -2.06 -2.00 14.15
C THR A 614 -2.56 -1.55 12.77
N GLN A 615 -2.49 -0.25 12.52
CA GLN A 615 -2.75 0.42 11.24
C GLN A 615 -1.56 1.31 10.89
N ASN A 616 -0.59 0.76 10.15
CA ASN A 616 0.70 1.42 9.88
C ASN A 616 0.63 2.54 8.82
N ASN A 617 -0.32 2.45 7.89
CA ASN A 617 -0.54 3.46 6.88
C ASN A 617 -1.53 4.50 7.38
N TRP A 618 -1.28 5.77 7.05
CA TRP A 618 -2.27 6.81 7.22
C TRP A 618 -3.54 6.43 6.48
N GLN A 619 -4.64 6.35 7.21
CA GLN A 619 -5.98 6.13 6.69
C GLN A 619 -6.84 7.34 7.04
N GLN A 620 -7.67 7.77 6.10
CA GLN A 620 -8.70 8.74 6.41
C GLN A 620 -9.93 8.02 6.95
N VAL A 621 -10.37 8.43 8.14
CA VAL A 621 -11.67 8.05 8.67
C VAL A 621 -12.62 9.21 8.49
N THR A 622 -13.88 8.93 8.13
CA THR A 622 -14.99 9.88 8.21
C THR A 622 -16.12 9.25 9.03
N LEU A 623 -16.54 9.93 10.10
CA LEU A 623 -17.61 9.52 10.99
C LEU A 623 -18.85 10.39 10.76
N ASP A 624 -19.99 9.75 10.58
CA ASP A 624 -21.30 10.41 10.49
C ASP A 624 -21.75 10.93 11.86
N LEU A 625 -22.23 12.16 11.90
CA LEU A 625 -22.75 12.84 13.09
C LEU A 625 -24.21 13.26 12.92
N THR A 626 -24.91 12.78 11.89
CA THR A 626 -26.27 13.23 11.55
C THR A 626 -27.27 12.99 12.68
N ASP A 627 -27.10 11.94 13.48
CA ASP A 627 -27.90 11.69 14.70
C ASP A 627 -27.80 12.82 15.74
N TYR A 628 -26.75 13.63 15.65
CA TYR A 628 -26.48 14.78 16.52
C TYR A 628 -26.82 16.13 15.88
N ALA A 629 -27.52 16.14 14.73
CA ALA A 629 -27.86 17.36 14.00
C ALA A 629 -28.53 18.42 14.90
N GLY A 630 -28.07 19.66 14.77
CA GLY A 630 -28.56 20.81 15.52
C GLY A 630 -28.17 20.85 17.01
N GLN A 631 -27.33 19.93 17.48
CA GLN A 631 -26.81 19.91 18.84
C GLN A 631 -25.39 20.50 18.89
N ASP A 632 -25.02 21.07 20.04
CA ASP A 632 -23.67 21.60 20.25
C ASP A 632 -22.71 20.46 20.65
N LEU A 633 -21.76 20.09 19.78
CA LEU A 633 -20.89 18.92 19.92
C LEU A 633 -19.49 19.29 20.40
N SER A 634 -18.97 18.55 21.37
CA SER A 634 -17.53 18.49 21.68
C SER A 634 -16.96 17.16 21.23
N PHE A 635 -15.68 17.15 20.84
CA PHE A 635 -14.96 15.96 20.38
C PHE A 635 -13.68 15.72 21.19
N ARG A 636 -13.29 14.46 21.35
CA ARG A 636 -11.96 14.09 21.82
C ARG A 636 -11.48 12.79 21.19
N PHE A 637 -10.17 12.71 21.01
CA PHE A 637 -9.44 11.46 20.85
C PHE A 637 -8.96 11.04 22.23
N LEU A 638 -9.28 9.82 22.63
CA LEU A 638 -9.00 9.29 23.96
C LEU A 638 -8.25 7.98 23.77
N LEU A 639 -7.05 7.87 24.35
CA LEU A 639 -6.38 6.59 24.55
C LEU A 639 -6.68 6.11 25.97
N GLU A 640 -7.22 4.90 26.09
CA GLU A 640 -7.38 4.18 27.36
C GLU A 640 -6.54 2.91 27.31
N THR A 641 -5.67 2.74 28.33
CA THR A 641 -4.76 1.60 28.40
C THR A 641 -4.93 0.78 29.67
N ASP A 642 -4.59 -0.50 29.59
CA ASP A 642 -4.77 -1.52 30.61
C ASP A 642 -3.54 -1.59 31.54
N TYR A 643 -3.28 -2.72 32.21
CA TYR A 643 -2.18 -2.85 33.16
C TYR A 643 -0.79 -3.06 32.55
N SER A 644 -0.66 -3.48 31.29
CA SER A 644 0.62 -3.84 30.68
C SER A 644 0.53 -3.98 29.17
N VAL A 645 1.65 -3.71 28.49
CA VAL A 645 1.89 -3.82 27.04
C VAL A 645 1.58 -2.50 26.37
N THR A 646 2.64 -1.81 25.96
CA THR A 646 2.51 -0.51 25.32
C THR A 646 3.10 -0.53 23.93
N ARG A 647 2.49 0.25 23.05
CA ARG A 647 2.78 0.28 21.61
C ARG A 647 3.06 1.70 21.14
N ASP A 648 3.44 1.87 19.86
CA ASP A 648 3.80 3.18 19.32
C ASP A 648 2.67 4.21 19.42
N GLY A 649 1.44 3.79 19.70
CA GLY A 649 0.31 4.64 20.01
C GLY A 649 -0.39 5.18 18.78
N TRP A 650 -1.08 6.30 18.95
CA TRP A 650 -2.07 6.80 18.03
C TRP A 650 -1.67 8.17 17.51
N TYR A 651 -1.51 8.25 16.18
CA TYR A 651 -1.22 9.48 15.46
C TYR A 651 -2.49 9.97 14.76
N ILE A 652 -2.77 11.26 14.90
CA ILE A 652 -3.91 11.96 14.32
C ILE A 652 -3.40 13.15 13.52
N ASP A 653 -3.94 13.34 12.32
CA ASP A 653 -3.62 14.45 11.46
C ASP A 653 -4.84 14.92 10.66
N ASP A 654 -4.78 16.12 10.09
CA ASP A 654 -5.80 16.70 9.20
C ASP A 654 -7.25 16.55 9.73
N VAL A 655 -7.47 16.96 10.98
CA VAL A 655 -8.79 16.88 11.63
C VAL A 655 -9.71 17.91 11.02
N MET A 656 -10.84 17.47 10.50
CA MET A 656 -11.84 18.33 9.86
C MET A 656 -13.25 17.99 10.37
N LEU A 657 -13.96 19.02 10.83
CA LEU A 657 -15.40 18.94 11.05
C LEU A 657 -16.09 19.58 9.86
N THR A 658 -17.07 18.87 9.31
CA THR A 658 -17.89 19.38 8.23
C THR A 658 -19.36 19.34 8.62
N GLY A 659 -20.16 20.20 8.02
CA GLY A 659 -21.59 20.28 8.27
C GLY A 659 -22.14 21.59 7.79
N ALA A 660 -23.30 22.01 8.33
CA ALA A 660 -23.90 23.31 8.02
C ALA A 660 -23.14 24.46 8.72
N GLY A 661 -21.84 24.62 8.41
CA GLY A 661 -21.05 25.79 8.80
C GLY A 661 -21.60 27.07 8.15
N SER A 662 -21.39 28.21 8.81
CA SER A 662 -21.94 29.52 8.42
C SER A 662 -21.88 29.75 6.91
N GLU A 663 -23.06 29.93 6.33
CA GLU A 663 -23.38 29.80 4.91
C GLU A 663 -22.36 30.46 3.98
N ASN A 664 -21.56 29.63 3.31
CA ASN A 664 -21.16 29.95 1.95
C ASN A 664 -22.28 29.41 1.05
N LEU A 665 -23.17 30.28 0.56
CA LEU A 665 -24.27 29.84 -0.28
C LEU A 665 -23.75 29.57 -1.68
N ALA A 666 -24.12 28.41 -2.23
CA ALA A 666 -23.79 28.13 -3.62
C ALA A 666 -24.27 29.26 -4.56
N PRO A 667 -23.51 29.58 -5.62
CA PRO A 667 -23.99 30.47 -6.66
C PRO A 667 -25.33 29.99 -7.23
N ALA A 668 -26.17 30.90 -7.75
CA ALA A 668 -27.40 30.45 -8.41
C ALA A 668 -27.07 29.69 -9.71
N ALA A 669 -27.94 28.78 -10.15
CA ALA A 669 -27.73 28.05 -11.40
C ALA A 669 -27.60 29.02 -12.58
N PRO A 670 -26.55 28.89 -13.43
CA PRO A 670 -26.39 29.74 -14.59
C PRO A 670 -27.48 29.44 -15.63
N VAL A 671 -27.81 30.42 -16.46
CA VAL A 671 -28.84 30.28 -17.49
C VAL A 671 -28.19 30.01 -18.84
N ALA A 672 -28.49 28.89 -19.48
CA ALA A 672 -28.03 28.58 -20.83
C ALA A 672 -28.56 29.63 -21.84
N ILE A 673 -27.65 30.24 -22.61
CA ILE A 673 -27.97 31.26 -23.63
C ILE A 673 -27.82 30.70 -25.03
N SER A 674 -26.75 29.96 -25.31
CA SER A 674 -26.48 29.44 -26.64
C SER A 674 -25.55 28.23 -26.56
N PRO A 675 -25.75 27.20 -27.39
CA PRO A 675 -26.88 27.00 -28.29
C PRO A 675 -28.17 26.64 -27.53
N VAL A 676 -29.31 27.20 -27.95
CA VAL A 676 -30.65 26.88 -27.42
C VAL A 676 -31.24 25.68 -28.16
N GLY A 677 -32.24 25.04 -27.53
CA GLY A 677 -32.86 23.80 -28.02
C GLY A 677 -33.12 23.76 -29.52
N GLY A 678 -32.45 22.84 -30.23
CA GLY A 678 -32.60 22.58 -31.65
C GLY A 678 -31.71 23.42 -32.60
N ALA A 679 -30.81 24.25 -32.06
CA ALA A 679 -29.87 25.03 -32.87
C ALA A 679 -28.89 24.13 -33.64
N GLN A 680 -28.61 24.48 -34.89
CA GLN A 680 -27.59 23.82 -35.71
C GLN A 680 -26.26 24.57 -35.57
N VAL A 681 -25.19 23.86 -35.22
CA VAL A 681 -23.89 24.43 -34.89
C VAL A 681 -22.75 23.74 -35.64
N SER A 682 -21.58 24.39 -35.69
CA SER A 682 -20.35 23.80 -36.22
C SER A 682 -19.83 22.68 -35.33
N PRO A 683 -18.91 21.82 -35.82
CA PRO A 683 -18.27 20.76 -35.03
C PRO A 683 -17.62 21.22 -33.73
N THR A 684 -17.16 22.47 -33.62
CA THR A 684 -16.66 23.06 -32.37
C THR A 684 -17.67 24.07 -31.82
N PRO A 685 -18.74 23.62 -31.14
CA PRO A 685 -19.78 24.53 -30.67
C PRO A 685 -19.27 25.41 -29.52
N GLU A 686 -19.67 26.68 -29.53
CA GLU A 686 -19.46 27.59 -28.40
C GLU A 686 -20.71 27.57 -27.50
N LEU A 687 -20.52 27.11 -26.26
CA LEU A 687 -21.55 27.05 -25.23
C LEU A 687 -21.44 28.31 -24.37
N VAL A 688 -22.55 29.00 -24.18
CA VAL A 688 -22.62 30.32 -23.56
C VAL A 688 -23.70 30.31 -22.49
N VAL A 689 -23.36 30.74 -21.29
CA VAL A 689 -24.30 30.97 -20.19
C VAL A 689 -24.34 32.43 -19.78
N ALA A 690 -25.47 32.85 -19.19
CA ALA A 690 -25.54 34.08 -18.42
C ALA A 690 -24.73 33.88 -17.14
N ASN A 691 -23.93 34.89 -16.78
CA ASN A 691 -23.24 34.87 -15.50
C ASN A 691 -24.25 34.86 -14.36
N THR A 692 -23.94 34.10 -13.33
CA THR A 692 -24.69 34.04 -12.09
C THR A 692 -24.00 34.88 -11.02
N SER A 693 -24.72 35.15 -9.94
CA SER A 693 -24.17 35.80 -8.76
C SER A 693 -24.12 34.80 -7.62
N ASP A 694 -23.02 34.83 -6.92
CA ASP A 694 -22.87 34.25 -5.60
C ASP A 694 -23.55 35.13 -4.54
N PRO A 695 -24.37 34.59 -3.61
CA PRO A 695 -25.06 35.37 -2.59
C PRO A 695 -24.12 36.14 -1.64
N GLU A 696 -22.91 35.62 -1.40
CA GLU A 696 -21.87 36.25 -0.59
C GLU A 696 -20.99 37.19 -1.41
N GLY A 697 -21.11 37.15 -2.74
CA GLY A 697 -20.36 37.98 -3.66
C GLY A 697 -18.97 37.44 -3.98
N ASN A 698 -18.76 36.14 -3.79
CA ASN A 698 -17.53 35.45 -4.18
C ASN A 698 -17.38 35.43 -5.72
N ALA A 699 -16.13 35.24 -6.16
CA ALA A 699 -15.81 35.17 -7.59
C ALA A 699 -16.26 33.82 -8.16
N VAL A 700 -17.16 33.84 -9.15
CA VAL A 700 -17.69 32.63 -9.76
C VAL A 700 -16.82 32.20 -10.96
N THR A 701 -16.59 30.90 -11.07
CA THR A 701 -16.04 30.22 -12.26
C THR A 701 -17.08 29.24 -12.80
N TYR A 702 -16.95 28.81 -14.06
CA TYR A 702 -17.98 28.03 -14.73
C TYR A 702 -17.45 26.68 -15.20
N GLY A 703 -18.27 25.65 -15.06
CA GLY A 703 -18.08 24.36 -15.70
C GLY A 703 -19.17 24.08 -16.73
N PHE A 704 -18.80 23.38 -17.81
CA PHE A 704 -19.71 23.02 -18.90
C PHE A 704 -19.65 21.51 -19.14
N ARG A 705 -20.79 20.91 -19.48
CA ARG A 705 -20.95 19.47 -19.77
C ARG A 705 -21.80 19.27 -21.01
N VAL A 706 -21.36 18.38 -21.91
CA VAL A 706 -22.05 18.00 -23.15
C VAL A 706 -22.28 16.49 -23.14
N TYR A 707 -23.50 16.06 -23.45
CA TYR A 707 -23.98 14.69 -23.44
C TYR A 707 -24.53 14.28 -24.80
N SER A 708 -24.47 12.98 -25.10
CA SER A 708 -25.03 12.41 -26.32
C SER A 708 -26.51 11.99 -26.21
N ASP A 709 -27.09 12.04 -25.01
CA ASP A 709 -28.47 11.65 -24.72
C ASP A 709 -29.22 12.73 -23.91
N GLU A 710 -30.56 12.74 -24.05
CA GLU A 710 -31.43 13.74 -23.41
C GLU A 710 -31.51 13.62 -21.90
N ALA A 711 -31.31 12.41 -21.37
CA ALA A 711 -31.28 12.17 -19.94
C ALA A 711 -29.98 12.66 -19.29
N CYS A 712 -29.02 13.16 -20.08
CA CYS A 712 -27.71 13.64 -19.64
C CYS A 712 -26.92 12.54 -18.89
N THR A 713 -26.90 11.33 -19.43
CA THR A 713 -26.23 10.16 -18.80
C THR A 713 -24.93 9.76 -19.51
N GLN A 714 -24.70 10.21 -20.75
CA GLN A 714 -23.57 9.84 -21.60
C GLN A 714 -22.74 11.08 -21.96
N LEU A 715 -21.81 11.47 -21.08
CA LEU A 715 -20.92 12.62 -21.26
C LEU A 715 -19.97 12.43 -22.45
N VAL A 716 -19.83 13.45 -23.29
CA VAL A 716 -18.93 13.45 -24.48
C VAL A 716 -17.90 14.58 -24.48
N ALA A 717 -18.14 15.65 -23.72
CA ALA A 717 -17.16 16.73 -23.55
C ALA A 717 -17.44 17.55 -22.27
N ALA A 718 -16.39 18.06 -21.64
CA ALA A 718 -16.48 18.83 -20.41
C ALA A 718 -15.31 19.82 -20.22
N THR A 719 -15.53 20.85 -19.41
CA THR A 719 -14.47 21.71 -18.86
C THR A 719 -14.89 22.25 -17.50
N ASP A 720 -13.90 22.61 -16.68
CA ASP A 720 -14.07 23.27 -15.39
C ASP A 720 -13.25 24.56 -15.29
N GLY A 721 -13.55 25.40 -14.30
CA GLY A 721 -12.73 26.56 -13.96
C GLY A 721 -12.70 27.67 -15.01
N VAL A 722 -13.68 27.71 -15.93
CA VAL A 722 -13.77 28.77 -16.94
C VAL A 722 -14.01 30.09 -16.20
N SER A 723 -13.04 31.00 -16.28
CA SER A 723 -13.12 32.28 -15.60
C SER A 723 -14.32 33.08 -16.11
N GLU A 724 -15.02 33.74 -15.19
CA GLU A 724 -16.18 34.56 -15.52
C GLU A 724 -15.87 35.61 -16.60
N GLY A 725 -16.73 35.67 -17.63
CA GLY A 725 -16.59 36.62 -18.72
C GLY A 725 -17.05 38.04 -18.36
N VAL A 726 -16.38 39.04 -18.95
CA VAL A 726 -16.50 40.48 -18.62
C VAL A 726 -17.76 41.18 -19.16
N SER A 727 -18.74 40.46 -19.69
CA SER A 727 -19.96 41.03 -20.31
C SER A 727 -21.26 40.40 -19.81
N GLY A 728 -21.24 39.82 -18.61
CA GLY A 728 -22.40 39.15 -18.03
C GLY A 728 -22.71 37.79 -18.68
N GLN A 729 -21.77 37.27 -19.48
CA GLN A 729 -21.85 35.96 -20.10
C GLN A 729 -20.49 35.29 -20.03
N THR A 730 -20.50 33.98 -19.86
CA THR A 730 -19.31 33.14 -19.88
C THR A 730 -19.48 32.10 -20.97
N ALA A 731 -18.42 31.90 -21.75
CA ALA A 731 -18.43 31.04 -22.92
C ALA A 731 -17.28 30.05 -22.88
N TRP A 732 -17.55 28.84 -23.35
CA TRP A 732 -16.55 27.81 -23.59
C TRP A 732 -16.73 27.24 -24.99
N THR A 733 -15.64 27.08 -25.72
CA THR A 733 -15.65 26.40 -27.02
C THR A 733 -15.30 24.95 -26.81
N CYS A 734 -16.25 24.07 -27.10
CA CYS A 734 -16.06 22.63 -27.04
C CYS A 734 -15.10 22.16 -28.14
N ASP A 735 -14.33 21.12 -27.84
CA ASP A 735 -13.55 20.38 -28.84
C ASP A 735 -14.46 19.79 -29.92
N SER A 736 -13.88 19.41 -31.06
CA SER A 736 -14.65 19.00 -32.23
C SER A 736 -15.51 17.77 -31.96
N LEU A 737 -16.81 17.91 -32.09
CA LEU A 737 -17.83 16.87 -32.00
C LEU A 737 -18.19 16.32 -33.40
N ASN A 738 -18.64 15.07 -33.42
CA ASN A 738 -19.15 14.43 -34.62
C ASN A 738 -20.55 14.96 -34.97
N GLU A 739 -21.03 14.66 -36.19
CA GLU A 739 -22.41 14.97 -36.58
C GLU A 739 -23.39 14.20 -35.68
N GLY A 740 -24.34 14.92 -35.07
CA GLY A 740 -25.24 14.35 -34.08
C GLY A 740 -25.97 15.40 -33.26
N THR A 741 -27.00 14.98 -32.52
CA THR A 741 -27.69 15.80 -31.53
C THR A 741 -27.05 15.61 -30.17
N TYR A 742 -26.80 16.72 -29.49
CA TYR A 742 -26.17 16.75 -28.17
C TYR A 742 -26.99 17.61 -27.21
N TYR A 743 -26.86 17.30 -25.93
CA TYR A 743 -27.51 17.98 -24.82
C TYR A 743 -26.42 18.56 -23.93
N TRP A 744 -26.65 19.70 -23.30
CA TRP A 744 -25.61 20.33 -22.49
C TRP A 744 -26.18 21.12 -21.31
N ARG A 745 -25.36 21.21 -20.27
CA ARG A 745 -25.63 21.90 -19.01
C ARG A 745 -24.37 22.61 -18.53
N ALA A 746 -24.53 23.56 -17.62
CA ALA A 746 -23.41 24.28 -17.00
C ALA A 746 -23.71 24.62 -15.54
N TYR A 747 -22.68 24.85 -14.74
CA TYR A 747 -22.80 25.28 -13.35
C TYR A 747 -21.80 26.41 -13.06
N GLY A 748 -22.09 27.22 -12.03
CA GLY A 748 -21.17 28.17 -11.42
C GLY A 748 -20.52 27.58 -10.17
N SER A 749 -19.30 28.00 -9.84
CA SER A 749 -18.53 27.54 -8.69
C SER A 749 -17.75 28.71 -8.11
N ASP A 750 -17.85 28.97 -6.82
CA ASP A 750 -17.11 30.04 -6.15
C ASP A 750 -15.74 29.60 -5.60
N GLY A 751 -15.41 28.32 -5.78
CA GLY A 751 -14.19 27.68 -5.32
C GLY A 751 -14.37 26.87 -4.05
N VAL A 752 -15.55 26.96 -3.42
CA VAL A 752 -15.95 26.20 -2.23
C VAL A 752 -17.23 25.41 -2.50
N GLU A 753 -18.27 26.02 -3.07
CA GLU A 753 -19.55 25.40 -3.42
C GLU A 753 -19.87 25.54 -4.91
N ARG A 754 -20.72 24.64 -5.42
CA ARG A 754 -21.22 24.68 -6.81
C ARG A 754 -22.71 24.96 -6.86
N SER A 755 -23.12 25.74 -7.86
CA SER A 755 -24.53 25.93 -8.19
C SER A 755 -25.17 24.63 -8.68
N PRO A 756 -26.49 24.49 -8.59
CA PRO A 756 -27.21 23.50 -9.40
C PRO A 756 -26.88 23.68 -10.89
N LEU A 757 -26.91 22.59 -11.65
CA LEU A 757 -26.77 22.63 -13.11
C LEU A 757 -27.90 23.45 -13.76
N SER A 758 -27.56 24.19 -14.81
CA SER A 758 -28.52 24.88 -15.67
C SER A 758 -29.58 23.91 -16.20
N ALA A 759 -30.73 24.43 -16.64
CA ALA A 759 -31.68 23.61 -17.40
C ALA A 759 -30.99 22.98 -18.62
N THR A 760 -31.36 21.75 -18.95
CA THR A 760 -30.84 21.04 -20.13
C THR A 760 -31.18 21.82 -21.40
N ALA A 761 -30.14 22.17 -22.16
CA ALA A 761 -30.24 22.74 -23.50
C ALA A 761 -29.74 21.70 -24.53
N SER A 762 -30.08 21.88 -25.81
CA SER A 762 -29.68 20.93 -26.85
C SER A 762 -29.30 21.64 -28.14
N PHE A 763 -28.44 20.99 -28.93
CA PHE A 763 -28.02 21.44 -30.26
C PHE A 763 -27.76 20.26 -31.18
N THR A 764 -27.55 20.52 -32.46
CA THR A 764 -27.17 19.51 -33.45
C THR A 764 -25.98 20.00 -34.24
N VAL A 765 -24.93 19.18 -34.31
CA VAL A 765 -23.76 19.43 -35.14
C VAL A 765 -24.07 19.00 -36.56
N GLN A 766 -23.83 19.84 -37.56
CA GLN A 766 -23.94 19.47 -38.98
C GLN A 766 -22.58 19.44 -39.66
N ALA A 767 -22.41 18.54 -40.64
CA ALA A 767 -21.29 18.59 -41.57
C ALA A 767 -21.32 19.90 -42.36
N SER A 768 -20.17 20.61 -42.44
CA SER A 768 -20.08 21.88 -43.15
C SER A 768 -20.35 21.68 -44.66
N SER A 769 -21.53 22.12 -45.12
CA SER A 769 -21.83 22.18 -46.55
C SER A 769 -20.97 23.26 -47.21
N GLY A 770 -20.10 22.86 -48.13
CA GLY A 770 -19.12 23.73 -48.77
C GLY A 770 -19.71 24.97 -49.44
N VAL A 771 -18.95 26.06 -49.38
CA VAL A 771 -19.09 27.21 -50.29
C VAL A 771 -17.72 27.51 -50.89
N ASP A 772 -17.70 27.56 -52.22
CA ASP A 772 -16.58 27.84 -53.12
C ASP A 772 -15.72 29.06 -52.73
N GLY A 773 -14.40 28.92 -52.88
CA GLY A 773 -13.54 29.98 -53.39
C GLY A 773 -12.32 30.42 -52.57
N ILE A 774 -11.12 30.05 -53.08
CA ILE A 774 -9.91 30.90 -53.22
C ILE A 774 -8.88 30.97 -52.06
N VAL A 775 -7.70 30.39 -52.39
CA VAL A 775 -6.29 30.73 -52.08
C VAL A 775 -5.71 30.35 -50.71
N ILE A 776 -4.82 29.36 -50.75
CA ILE A 776 -3.78 29.06 -49.75
C ILE A 776 -2.88 30.30 -49.62
N GLY A 777 -3.02 31.04 -48.51
CA GLY A 777 -2.16 32.17 -48.15
C GLY A 777 -1.31 31.82 -46.94
N GLY A 778 -0.03 32.21 -46.97
CA GLY A 778 0.90 32.07 -45.84
C GLY A 778 0.45 32.81 -44.57
N PRO A 779 1.24 32.76 -43.49
CA PRO A 779 0.88 33.35 -42.20
C PRO A 779 0.51 34.84 -42.34
N ARG A 780 -0.50 35.28 -41.58
CA ARG A 780 -1.00 36.67 -41.62
C ARG A 780 -0.95 37.30 -40.23
N LEU A 781 -0.45 38.52 -40.15
CA LEU A 781 -0.40 39.30 -38.92
C LEU A 781 -1.29 40.54 -39.06
N GLN A 782 -2.21 40.73 -38.12
CA GLN A 782 -3.01 41.94 -37.97
C GLN A 782 -2.77 42.56 -36.59
N VAL A 783 -2.46 43.85 -36.55
CA VAL A 783 -2.39 44.61 -35.29
C VAL A 783 -3.75 45.22 -35.03
N LEU A 784 -4.42 44.77 -33.98
CA LEU A 784 -5.73 45.25 -33.56
C LEU A 784 -5.54 46.43 -32.59
N GLY A 785 -5.89 47.64 -33.05
CA GLY A 785 -5.67 48.89 -32.31
C GLY A 785 -4.23 49.40 -32.44
N ASN A 786 -3.91 50.05 -33.55
CA ASN A 786 -2.55 50.48 -33.90
C ASN A 786 -2.11 51.82 -33.26
N VAL A 787 -2.96 52.48 -32.48
CA VAL A 787 -2.65 53.62 -31.61
C VAL A 787 -3.18 53.31 -30.21
N THR A 788 -2.31 53.29 -29.20
CA THR A 788 -2.64 52.75 -27.87
C THR A 788 -2.07 53.61 -26.75
N GLY A 789 -2.79 53.71 -25.63
CA GLY A 789 -2.33 54.34 -24.38
C GLY A 789 -1.54 53.42 -23.44
N GLY A 790 -1.53 52.10 -23.68
CA GLY A 790 -1.04 51.14 -22.69
C GLY A 790 -0.81 49.71 -23.16
N GLY A 791 -0.87 49.41 -24.47
CA GLY A 791 -0.63 48.06 -25.01
C GLY A 791 -1.37 47.77 -26.33
N ALA A 792 -0.94 46.74 -27.07
CA ALA A 792 -1.53 46.35 -28.37
C ALA A 792 -1.96 44.88 -28.39
N ARG A 793 -3.06 44.59 -29.09
CA ARG A 793 -3.49 43.21 -29.40
C ARG A 793 -3.06 42.85 -30.82
N LEU A 794 -2.59 41.63 -31.00
CA LEU A 794 -2.05 41.11 -32.24
C LEU A 794 -2.79 39.84 -32.59
N GLN A 795 -3.37 39.77 -33.79
CA GLN A 795 -3.95 38.55 -34.31
C GLN A 795 -3.00 37.95 -35.34
N LEU A 796 -2.48 36.76 -35.05
CA LEU A 796 -1.61 35.99 -35.92
C LEU A 796 -2.37 34.76 -36.43
N SER A 797 -2.63 34.69 -37.73
CA SER A 797 -3.22 33.51 -38.36
C SER A 797 -2.15 32.67 -39.02
N LEU A 798 -2.02 31.42 -38.60
CA LEU A 798 -1.08 30.43 -39.14
C LEU A 798 -1.85 29.38 -39.94
N PRO A 799 -1.50 29.13 -41.22
CA PRO A 799 -2.18 28.12 -42.03
C PRO A 799 -1.83 26.68 -41.61
N ALA A 800 -0.66 26.47 -41.00
CA ALA A 800 -0.15 25.20 -40.51
C ALA A 800 0.57 25.41 -39.16
N GLY A 801 0.68 24.35 -38.35
CA GLY A 801 1.44 24.40 -37.09
C GLY A 801 2.94 24.55 -37.36
N THR A 802 3.59 25.54 -36.74
CA THR A 802 5.00 25.87 -37.03
C THR A 802 5.72 26.47 -35.82
N GLN A 803 7.05 26.49 -35.85
CA GLN A 803 7.85 27.24 -34.88
C GLN A 803 7.68 28.74 -35.15
N ALA A 804 7.16 29.48 -34.18
CA ALA A 804 6.86 30.89 -34.30
C ALA A 804 7.55 31.71 -33.20
N GLY A 805 8.20 32.80 -33.59
CA GLY A 805 8.76 33.81 -32.69
C GLY A 805 8.08 35.15 -32.89
N VAL A 806 7.40 35.67 -31.86
CA VAL A 806 6.72 36.98 -31.88
C VAL A 806 7.38 37.92 -30.87
N ALA A 807 7.86 39.07 -31.34
CA ALA A 807 8.51 40.07 -30.50
C ALA A 807 8.21 41.52 -30.92
N ILE A 808 8.33 42.44 -29.96
CA ILE A 808 8.20 43.89 -30.13
C ILE A 808 9.59 44.52 -30.20
N TYR A 809 9.77 45.47 -31.11
CA TYR A 809 11.00 46.21 -31.35
C TYR A 809 10.73 47.73 -31.35
N ASP A 810 11.69 48.53 -30.91
CA ASP A 810 11.64 49.98 -31.02
C ASP A 810 12.00 50.44 -32.45
N ALA A 811 11.81 51.74 -32.75
CA ALA A 811 12.13 52.31 -34.06
C ALA A 811 13.62 52.25 -34.45
N ARG A 812 14.52 51.91 -33.52
CA ARG A 812 15.96 51.70 -33.78
C ARG A 812 16.29 50.22 -34.03
N GLY A 813 15.31 49.33 -33.94
CA GLY A 813 15.46 47.88 -34.12
C GLY A 813 15.90 47.14 -32.85
N ALA A 814 15.89 47.76 -31.68
CA ALA A 814 16.19 47.08 -30.43
C ALA A 814 14.95 46.30 -29.92
N ARG A 815 15.13 45.05 -29.48
CA ARG A 815 14.03 44.22 -28.95
C ARG A 815 13.55 44.77 -27.61
N VAL A 816 12.27 45.09 -27.54
CA VAL A 816 11.59 45.66 -26.36
C VAL A 816 10.96 44.56 -25.51
N ARG A 817 10.29 43.58 -26.14
CA ARG A 817 9.61 42.47 -25.44
C ARG A 817 9.49 41.25 -26.36
N GLN A 818 9.70 40.05 -25.83
CA GLN A 818 9.31 38.80 -26.50
C GLN A 818 7.89 38.45 -26.02
N LEU A 819 6.97 38.20 -26.95
CA LEU A 819 5.58 37.81 -26.64
C LEU A 819 5.38 36.30 -26.76
N HIS A 820 6.06 35.65 -27.71
CA HIS A 820 6.04 34.20 -27.87
C HIS A 820 7.33 33.71 -28.51
N SER A 821 7.81 32.53 -28.13
CA SER A 821 8.93 31.84 -28.79
C SER A 821 8.76 30.33 -28.61
N GLY A 822 8.31 29.64 -29.66
CA GLY A 822 8.08 28.20 -29.61
C GLY A 822 7.06 27.75 -30.66
N TYR A 823 6.65 26.48 -30.59
CA TYR A 823 5.68 25.93 -31.51
C TYR A 823 4.29 26.58 -31.31
N MET A 824 3.59 26.88 -32.41
CA MET A 824 2.20 27.33 -32.42
C MET A 824 1.42 26.51 -33.44
N ASN A 825 0.26 26.00 -33.02
CA ASN A 825 -0.63 25.22 -33.89
C ASN A 825 -1.19 26.08 -35.04
N SER A 826 -1.68 25.44 -36.11
CA SER A 826 -2.43 26.15 -37.15
C SER A 826 -3.68 26.80 -36.56
N GLY A 827 -4.07 27.97 -37.05
CA GLY A 827 -5.24 28.70 -36.57
C GLY A 827 -4.93 30.18 -36.26
N SER A 828 -5.93 30.87 -35.71
CA SER A 828 -5.81 32.28 -35.34
C SER A 828 -5.46 32.41 -33.86
N HIS A 829 -4.33 33.05 -33.57
CA HIS A 829 -3.81 33.29 -32.23
C HIS A 829 -3.91 34.77 -31.90
N VAL A 830 -4.30 35.09 -30.67
CA VAL A 830 -4.29 36.47 -30.17
C VAL A 830 -3.20 36.63 -29.12
N LEU A 831 -2.25 37.52 -29.39
CA LEU A 831 -1.15 37.87 -28.50
C LEU A 831 -1.34 39.31 -28.01
N VAL A 832 -1.06 39.55 -26.73
CA VAL A 832 -1.22 40.87 -26.12
C VAL A 832 0.13 41.40 -25.66
N TRP A 833 0.47 42.61 -26.10
CA TRP A 833 1.55 43.39 -25.50
C TRP A 833 0.94 44.43 -24.57
N ASP A 834 1.37 44.44 -23.31
CA ASP A 834 0.91 45.35 -22.24
C ASP A 834 1.63 46.71 -22.23
N GLY A 835 2.34 47.06 -23.31
CA GLY A 835 3.06 48.32 -23.44
C GLY A 835 4.28 48.44 -22.51
N ARG A 836 4.81 47.33 -21.98
CA ARG A 836 6.02 47.30 -21.13
C ARG A 836 7.18 46.55 -21.78
N ASP A 837 8.41 46.90 -21.41
CA ASP A 837 9.61 46.22 -21.85
C ASP A 837 9.85 44.90 -21.09
N SER A 838 10.91 44.16 -21.44
CA SER A 838 11.28 42.91 -20.79
C SER A 838 11.63 43.04 -19.30
N HIS A 839 11.85 44.26 -18.80
CA HIS A 839 12.13 44.56 -17.40
C HIS A 839 10.91 45.16 -16.67
N GLY A 840 9.71 45.09 -17.29
CA GLY A 840 8.45 45.57 -16.72
C GLY A 840 8.26 47.09 -16.74
N ARG A 841 9.19 47.84 -17.35
CA ARG A 841 9.11 49.30 -17.45
C ARG A 841 8.22 49.70 -18.61
N ASN A 842 7.50 50.79 -18.44
CA ASN A 842 6.63 51.33 -19.48
C ASN A 842 7.43 51.76 -20.73
N ALA A 843 6.99 51.29 -21.89
CA ALA A 843 7.49 51.78 -23.17
C ALA A 843 7.07 53.25 -23.36
N GLY A 844 8.02 54.11 -23.75
CA GLY A 844 7.77 55.53 -23.97
C GLY A 844 6.87 55.80 -25.18
N SER A 845 6.33 57.02 -25.29
CA SER A 845 5.57 57.44 -26.47
C SER A 845 6.44 57.34 -27.74
N GLY A 846 5.98 56.61 -28.75
CA GLY A 846 6.78 56.32 -29.94
C GLY A 846 6.20 55.22 -30.84
N VAL A 847 6.89 54.95 -31.95
CA VAL A 847 6.52 53.87 -32.89
C VAL A 847 7.30 52.60 -32.54
N TYR A 848 6.57 51.50 -32.44
CA TYR A 848 7.07 50.16 -32.19
C TYR A 848 6.68 49.22 -33.33
N PHE A 849 7.48 48.19 -33.55
CA PHE A 849 7.25 47.19 -34.57
C PHE A 849 7.11 45.82 -33.95
N VAL A 850 6.02 45.13 -34.28
CA VAL A 850 5.84 43.71 -34.02
C VAL A 850 6.52 42.96 -35.13
N ARG A 851 7.36 41.99 -34.82
CA ARG A 851 7.93 41.07 -35.80
C ARG A 851 7.54 39.65 -35.43
N VAL A 852 7.01 38.93 -36.41
CA VAL A 852 6.71 37.50 -36.34
C VAL A 852 7.65 36.80 -37.31
N MET A 853 8.38 35.81 -36.81
CA MET A 853 9.08 34.82 -37.62
C MET A 853 8.28 33.53 -37.50
N ALA A 854 7.66 33.07 -38.59
CA ALA A 854 6.94 31.81 -38.64
C ALA A 854 7.29 31.15 -39.98
N GLU A 855 7.73 29.89 -39.94
CA GLU A 855 8.42 29.24 -41.07
C GLU A 855 9.63 30.09 -41.56
N ASP A 856 9.79 30.26 -42.87
CA ASP A 856 10.81 31.10 -43.52
C ASP A 856 10.33 32.56 -43.74
N GLN A 857 9.15 32.93 -43.22
CA GLN A 857 8.55 34.25 -43.45
C GLN A 857 8.68 35.17 -42.23
N ALA A 858 9.05 36.43 -42.50
CA ALA A 858 9.09 37.50 -41.51
C ALA A 858 7.92 38.48 -41.76
N LEU A 859 6.93 38.48 -40.87
CA LEU A 859 5.83 39.45 -40.90
C LEU A 859 6.16 40.60 -39.96
N THR A 860 5.82 41.82 -40.35
CA THR A 860 5.96 42.99 -39.46
C THR A 860 4.67 43.79 -39.37
N GLY A 861 4.30 44.18 -38.15
CA GLY A 861 3.17 45.02 -37.83
C GLY A 861 3.64 46.29 -37.12
N ARG A 862 2.94 47.42 -37.30
CA ARG A 862 3.30 48.70 -36.66
C ARG A 862 2.31 49.03 -35.54
N VAL A 863 2.84 49.39 -34.39
CA VAL A 863 2.09 49.87 -33.21
C VAL A 863 2.60 51.27 -32.87
N VAL A 864 1.70 52.21 -32.60
CA VAL A 864 2.05 53.54 -32.08
C VAL A 864 1.58 53.62 -30.63
N VAL A 865 2.50 53.88 -29.71
CA VAL A 865 2.18 54.12 -28.30
C VAL A 865 2.15 55.62 -28.07
N VAL A 866 1.05 56.14 -27.54
CA VAL A 866 0.86 57.55 -27.19
C VAL A 866 0.47 57.61 -25.73
N ARG A 867 1.33 58.19 -24.90
CA ARG A 867 1.07 58.46 -23.48
C ARG A 867 1.05 59.94 -23.19
#